data_AF-A0A815EAY0-F1
#
_entry.id   AF-A0A815EAY0-F1
#
_cell.length_a   1.000
_cell.length_b   1.000
_cell.length_c   1.000
_cell.angle_alpha   90.00
_cell.angle_beta   90.00
_cell.angle_gamma   90.00
#
_symmetry.space_group_name_H-M   'P 1'
#
loop_
_entity.id
_entity.type
_entity.pdbx_description
1 polymer ?
#
loop_
_entity_poly.entity_id
_entity_poly.type
_entity_poly.pdbx_seq_one_letter_code
_entity_poly.pdbx_strand_id
1 'polypeptide(L)'
;MMVLTYGLLTIIVALILVYIWSLKSCYDYFKQRGLPGPLPAFFFGHYRILWSLPDLSEQYRRWTQRYGSIYGLFEGTRPMYVVSDVEFLHEVYINQFALFNERSVPFLMKTVRGHQVHMFGASGSTWRRQRHVINPTFSAAKLKLMSSAIYRCIQSLVNKLEAIQEKREQFNIYELYRRLTMDVICHCAFGMDTDMQNDIDNAFLHKCKLAVHDNPERLPLTKLGNLMPFLIPVLLYIMMGQMLLGKLFRAILPKRLSPEIESVPALWILNQVETIINARKQASDNGKQHQIDLLQLMLDATMRDKAKVNSVEHSAPNNARLDSKTLHREEVGANILLFMIAGYDSISTALASCTYVIATNSNVQRKLQAEVDEQEWNEDGQLSYDAVMDMNYMDMFIREVLRMYPIATTATKRECNTTTTICGHEIQKGALIQPDILSIHYDQNLWGPEDPYEFVPERHYAKRHLMAYMSFGAGSRGCLGIRFAFMELKMVLSQLLHQYTVLPGEDIEKGFQHRETFLIQPDAVLTLSVTGIMRNISRAFDLTERLGSLSLKHETYTTEMDDVFGLLSSLVMTSRSLVALVCSLTFILIVVTIMINVTCGCQAIYQIISDGNDQFCSFRGFLLHAATGLLYHTLCVQALRSLIVVVFSAQRSLQSLLW
;
A
#
# COMPACT_ATOMS: atom_id res chain seq x y z
N MET A 1 -36.55 54.03 -15.88
CA MET A 1 -35.28 53.37 -16.26
C MET A 1 -34.12 53.81 -15.37
N MET A 2 -33.69 55.09 -15.38
CA MET A 2 -32.51 55.55 -14.60
C MET A 2 -32.64 55.36 -13.08
N VAL A 3 -33.80 55.65 -12.49
CA VAL A 3 -34.03 55.44 -11.04
C VAL A 3 -33.92 53.97 -10.64
N LEU A 4 -34.40 53.06 -11.51
CA LEU A 4 -34.32 51.62 -11.28
C LEU A 4 -32.87 51.12 -11.36
N THR A 5 -32.08 51.63 -12.31
CA THR A 5 -30.67 51.26 -12.46
C THR A 5 -29.81 51.79 -11.30
N TYR A 6 -30.04 53.02 -10.84
CA TYR A 6 -29.35 53.55 -9.67
C TYR A 6 -29.76 52.83 -8.38
N GLY A 7 -31.06 52.53 -8.22
CA GLY A 7 -31.55 51.72 -7.10
C GLY A 7 -30.88 50.35 -7.04
N LEU A 8 -30.84 49.62 -8.17
CA LEU A 8 -30.18 48.32 -8.24
C LEU A 8 -28.68 48.42 -7.93
N LEU A 9 -27.98 49.42 -8.46
CA LEU A 9 -26.56 49.63 -8.21
C LEU A 9 -26.27 49.89 -6.72
N THR A 10 -27.08 50.72 -6.06
CA THR A 10 -26.90 50.98 -4.61
C THR A 10 -27.10 49.74 -3.76
N ILE A 11 -28.08 48.89 -4.10
CA ILE A 11 -28.30 47.60 -3.43
C ILE A 11 -27.09 46.68 -3.63
N ILE A 12 -26.56 46.59 -4.86
CA ILE A 12 -25.38 45.78 -5.16
C ILE A 12 -24.16 46.25 -4.36
N VAL A 13 -23.91 47.56 -4.30
CA VAL A 13 -22.80 48.13 -3.52
C VAL A 13 -22.98 47.84 -2.02
N ALA A 14 -24.18 48.00 -1.48
CA ALA A 14 -24.46 47.68 -0.08
C ALA A 14 -24.21 46.19 0.24
N LEU A 15 -24.66 45.29 -0.64
CA LEU A 15 -24.41 43.84 -0.51
C LEU A 15 -22.91 43.51 -0.56
N ILE A 16 -22.14 44.18 -1.44
CA ILE A 16 -20.68 44.02 -1.51
C ILE A 16 -20.02 44.47 -0.21
N LEU A 17 -20.41 45.63 0.34
CA LEU A 17 -19.85 46.12 1.60
C LEU A 17 -20.16 45.20 2.79
N VAL A 18 -21.41 44.71 2.89
CA VAL A 18 -21.81 43.72 3.90
C VAL A 18 -21.01 42.44 3.75
N TYR A 19 -20.79 41.98 2.51
CA TYR A 19 -19.99 40.78 2.24
C TYR A 19 -18.51 40.97 2.63
N ILE A 20 -17.91 42.10 2.28
CA ILE A 20 -16.52 42.47 2.66
C ILE A 20 -16.38 42.53 4.19
N TRP A 21 -17.35 43.12 4.89
CA TRP A 21 -17.36 43.19 6.35
C TRP A 21 -17.51 41.81 6.99
N SER A 22 -18.37 40.95 6.43
CA SER A 22 -18.52 39.55 6.84
C SER A 22 -17.23 38.76 6.67
N LEU A 23 -16.55 38.89 5.51
CA LEU A 23 -15.25 38.26 5.27
C LEU A 23 -14.18 38.70 6.28
N LYS A 24 -14.08 40.01 6.54
CA LYS A 24 -13.14 40.54 7.53
C LYS A 24 -13.41 39.94 8.92
N SER A 25 -14.68 39.92 9.32
CA SER A 25 -15.11 39.34 10.60
C SER A 25 -14.78 37.85 10.72
N CYS A 26 -14.92 37.09 9.62
CA CYS A 26 -14.51 35.69 9.55
C CYS A 26 -12.99 35.52 9.72
N TYR A 27 -12.18 36.34 9.06
CA TYR A 27 -10.72 36.22 9.13
C TYR A 27 -10.10 36.69 10.45
N ASP A 28 -10.83 37.50 11.23
CA ASP A 28 -10.42 37.87 12.58
C ASP A 28 -10.66 36.74 13.61
N TYR A 29 -11.26 35.60 13.22
CA TYR A 29 -11.65 34.49 14.12
C TYR A 29 -10.52 33.97 15.02
N PHE A 30 -9.35 33.65 14.45
CA PHE A 30 -8.21 33.14 15.23
C PHE A 30 -7.49 34.24 16.00
N LYS A 31 -7.45 35.46 15.44
CA LYS A 31 -6.87 36.63 16.10
C LYS A 31 -7.62 36.97 17.39
N GLN A 32 -8.94 36.89 17.38
CA GLN A 32 -9.79 37.08 18.57
C GLN A 32 -9.57 35.99 19.63
N ARG A 33 -9.12 34.80 19.23
CA ARG A 33 -8.84 33.66 20.12
C ARG A 33 -7.38 33.55 20.53
N GLY A 34 -6.54 34.52 20.13
CA GLY A 34 -5.11 34.50 20.42
C GLY A 34 -4.35 33.34 19.77
N LEU A 35 -4.91 32.71 18.73
CA LEU A 35 -4.25 31.61 18.03
C LEU A 35 -3.37 32.14 16.89
N PRO A 36 -2.11 31.68 16.80
CA PRO A 36 -1.21 32.07 15.73
C PRO A 36 -1.61 31.41 14.41
N GLY A 37 -1.04 31.90 13.31
CA GLY A 37 -1.22 31.33 11.99
C GLY A 37 -0.73 32.27 10.89
N PRO A 38 -0.54 31.76 9.66
CA PRO A 38 -0.26 32.60 8.51
C PRO A 38 -1.41 33.57 8.22
N LEU A 39 -1.08 34.68 7.57
CA LEU A 39 -2.08 35.70 7.22
C LEU A 39 -2.94 35.22 6.04
N PRO A 40 -4.28 35.21 6.17
CA PRO A 40 -5.16 34.83 5.08
C PRO A 40 -5.15 35.87 3.96
N ALA A 41 -5.28 35.42 2.71
CA ALA A 41 -5.59 36.30 1.60
C ALA A 41 -7.05 36.79 1.72
N PHE A 42 -7.26 38.09 1.49
CA PHE A 42 -8.52 38.78 1.80
C PHE A 42 -9.79 38.16 1.18
N PHE A 43 -9.72 37.51 0.02
CA PHE A 43 -10.86 36.78 -0.55
C PHE A 43 -10.74 35.27 -0.39
N PHE A 44 -9.54 34.72 -0.61
CA PHE A 44 -9.33 33.28 -0.75
C PHE A 44 -8.99 32.55 0.54
N GLY A 45 -8.89 33.26 1.67
CA GLY A 45 -8.35 32.68 2.90
C GLY A 45 -6.96 32.11 2.61
N HIS A 46 -6.78 30.83 2.92
CA HIS A 46 -5.54 30.12 2.59
C HIS A 46 -5.62 29.27 1.31
N TYR A 47 -6.76 29.23 0.59
CA TYR A 47 -6.90 28.38 -0.60
C TYR A 47 -5.84 28.65 -1.67
N ARG A 48 -5.42 29.91 -1.86
CA ARG A 48 -4.38 30.23 -2.84
C ARG A 48 -3.08 29.48 -2.55
N ILE A 49 -2.72 29.37 -1.27
CA ILE A 49 -1.52 28.68 -0.81
C ILE A 49 -1.75 27.16 -0.83
N LEU A 50 -2.89 26.71 -0.27
CA LEU A 50 -3.23 25.29 -0.18
C LEU A 50 -3.34 24.60 -1.56
N TRP A 51 -3.85 25.30 -2.59
CA TRP A 51 -3.96 24.75 -3.94
C TRP A 51 -2.68 24.84 -4.78
N SER A 52 -1.74 25.71 -4.41
CA SER A 52 -0.51 25.92 -5.19
C SER A 52 0.67 25.08 -4.71
N LEU A 53 0.60 24.52 -3.50
CA LEU A 53 1.70 23.78 -2.90
C LEU A 53 1.71 22.33 -3.37
N PRO A 54 2.85 21.82 -3.87
CA PRO A 54 3.01 20.41 -4.22
C PRO A 54 3.13 19.50 -2.98
N ASP A 55 3.65 20.02 -1.86
CA ASP A 55 3.92 19.28 -0.62
C ASP A 55 3.21 19.95 0.57
N LEU A 56 1.90 19.73 0.68
CA LEU A 56 1.06 20.38 1.68
C LEU A 56 1.39 19.91 3.11
N SER A 57 1.62 18.61 3.30
CA SER A 57 1.94 18.03 4.60
C SER A 57 3.28 18.55 5.14
N GLU A 58 4.28 18.74 4.27
CA GLU A 58 5.56 19.34 4.65
C GLU A 58 5.40 20.82 5.00
N GLN A 59 4.51 21.54 4.29
CA GLN A 59 4.19 22.92 4.65
C GLN A 59 3.51 23.02 6.02
N TYR A 60 2.61 22.09 6.36
CA TYR A 60 2.04 22.02 7.71
C TYR A 60 3.12 21.82 8.76
N ARG A 61 4.06 20.89 8.53
CA ARG A 61 5.19 20.67 9.44
C ARG A 61 6.02 21.92 9.69
N ARG A 62 6.34 22.69 8.64
CA ARG A 62 7.05 23.98 8.75
C ARG A 62 6.25 25.03 9.52
N TRP A 63 4.93 25.04 9.36
CA TRP A 63 4.06 25.94 10.12
C TRP A 63 3.91 25.51 11.58
N THR A 64 3.84 24.22 11.87
CA THR A 64 3.88 23.68 13.24
C THR A 64 5.17 24.11 13.95
N GLN A 65 6.32 23.99 13.29
CA GLN A 65 7.60 24.46 13.83
C GLN A 65 7.61 25.98 14.11
N ARG A 66 6.89 26.77 13.31
CA ARG A 66 6.88 28.24 13.42
C ARG A 66 5.84 28.77 14.41
N TYR A 67 4.65 28.18 14.44
CA TYR A 67 3.48 28.69 15.16
C TYR A 67 3.12 27.85 16.39
N GLY A 68 3.76 26.70 16.59
CA GLY A 68 3.48 25.77 17.67
C GLY A 68 2.53 24.64 17.26
N SER A 69 2.18 23.78 18.23
CA SER A 69 1.42 22.55 18.01
C SER A 69 -0.03 22.76 17.59
N ILE A 70 -0.58 23.97 17.80
CA ILE A 70 -1.95 24.34 17.45
C ILE A 70 -1.93 25.73 16.81
N TYR A 71 -2.39 25.83 15.57
CA TYR A 71 -2.50 27.10 14.86
C TYR A 71 -3.71 27.13 13.91
N GLY A 72 -4.09 28.33 13.47
CA GLY A 72 -5.27 28.58 12.66
C GLY A 72 -4.97 28.80 11.18
N LEU A 73 -5.79 28.19 10.32
CA LEU A 73 -5.87 28.41 8.87
C LEU A 73 -7.34 28.63 8.46
N PHE A 74 -7.54 29.03 7.21
CA PHE A 74 -8.88 29.23 6.66
C PHE A 74 -9.04 28.50 5.32
N GLU A 75 -10.00 27.58 5.26
CA GLU A 75 -10.51 27.02 4.02
C GLU A 75 -11.68 27.87 3.53
N GLY A 76 -11.37 28.84 2.67
CA GLY A 76 -12.32 29.87 2.29
C GLY A 76 -12.65 30.70 3.52
N THR A 77 -13.92 30.69 3.95
CA THR A 77 -14.36 31.36 5.18
C THR A 77 -14.39 30.44 6.40
N ARG A 78 -14.11 29.14 6.22
CA ARG A 78 -14.22 28.15 7.30
C ARG A 78 -12.93 28.13 8.13
N PRO A 79 -13.00 28.34 9.46
CA PRO A 79 -11.83 28.21 10.31
C PRO A 79 -11.37 26.75 10.37
N MET A 80 -10.07 26.53 10.22
CA MET A 80 -9.41 25.25 10.35
C MET A 80 -8.32 25.34 11.41
N TYR A 81 -8.40 24.47 12.41
CA TYR A 81 -7.34 24.23 13.37
C TYR A 81 -6.42 23.17 12.78
N VAL A 82 -5.14 23.50 12.63
CA VAL A 82 -4.11 22.50 12.36
C VAL A 82 -3.46 22.11 13.68
N VAL A 83 -3.41 20.80 13.95
CA VAL A 83 -3.10 20.27 15.29
C VAL A 83 -2.10 19.12 15.19
N SER A 84 -0.99 19.23 15.91
CA SER A 84 -0.05 18.13 16.19
C SER A 84 -0.06 17.69 17.65
N ASP A 85 -0.78 18.40 18.52
CA ASP A 85 -0.97 18.00 19.92
C ASP A 85 -1.82 16.72 20.03
N VAL A 86 -1.23 15.66 20.59
CA VAL A 86 -1.85 14.33 20.64
C VAL A 86 -3.00 14.24 21.64
N GLU A 87 -3.03 15.06 22.70
CA GLU A 87 -4.10 15.09 23.70
C GLU A 87 -5.33 15.80 23.12
N PHE A 88 -5.13 16.92 22.42
CA PHE A 88 -6.18 17.59 21.66
C PHE A 88 -6.81 16.64 20.63
N LEU A 89 -5.98 15.89 19.89
CA LEU A 89 -6.48 14.91 18.93
C LEU A 89 -7.18 13.73 19.61
N HIS A 90 -6.71 13.29 20.79
CA HIS A 90 -7.39 12.26 21.55
C HIS A 90 -8.81 12.68 21.94
N GLU A 91 -8.96 13.93 22.41
CA GLU A 91 -10.27 14.51 22.69
C GLU A 91 -11.18 14.52 21.45
N VAL A 92 -10.67 14.95 20.29
CA VAL A 92 -11.46 15.02 19.04
C VAL A 92 -11.85 13.64 18.52
N TYR A 93 -10.91 12.71 18.45
CA TYR A 93 -11.07 11.43 17.74
C TYR A 93 -11.69 10.33 18.61
N ILE A 94 -11.52 10.41 19.93
CA ILE A 94 -11.94 9.39 20.88
C ILE A 94 -13.04 9.93 21.81
N ASN A 95 -12.72 10.88 22.68
CA ASN A 95 -13.62 11.27 23.78
C ASN A 95 -14.88 12.01 23.29
N GLN A 96 -14.70 12.97 22.38
CA GLN A 96 -15.77 13.80 21.83
C GLN A 96 -16.14 13.41 20.39
N PHE A 97 -15.88 12.16 19.99
CA PHE A 97 -16.14 11.68 18.62
C PHE A 97 -17.56 11.99 18.12
N ALA A 98 -18.57 11.97 18.99
CA ALA A 98 -19.95 12.30 18.62
C ALA A 98 -20.10 13.72 18.04
N LEU A 99 -19.31 14.68 18.52
CA LEU A 99 -19.31 16.07 18.06
C LEU A 99 -18.43 16.28 16.82
N PHE A 100 -17.47 15.38 16.57
CA PHE A 100 -16.52 15.43 15.45
C PHE A 100 -16.70 14.26 14.50
N ASN A 101 -17.93 13.75 14.39
CA ASN A 101 -18.17 12.53 13.62
C ASN A 101 -18.15 12.77 12.11
N GLU A 102 -18.06 14.00 11.61
CA GLU A 102 -18.12 14.33 10.18
C GLU A 102 -16.72 14.54 9.57
N ARG A 103 -16.56 14.15 8.30
CA ARG A 103 -15.36 14.47 7.50
C ARG A 103 -15.64 15.69 6.64
N SER A 104 -14.63 16.53 6.44
CA SER A 104 -14.70 17.53 5.36
C SER A 104 -14.55 16.80 4.04
N VAL A 105 -15.59 16.80 3.20
CA VAL A 105 -15.54 16.26 1.84
C VAL A 105 -15.50 17.37 0.80
N PRO A 106 -14.89 17.14 -0.37
CA PRO A 106 -14.88 18.10 -1.47
C PRO A 106 -16.30 18.54 -1.86
N PHE A 107 -16.39 19.74 -2.43
CA PHE A 107 -17.66 20.38 -2.83
C PHE A 107 -18.61 19.43 -3.57
N LEU A 108 -18.13 18.77 -4.62
CA LEU A 108 -18.96 17.88 -5.45
C LEU A 108 -19.55 16.73 -4.63
N MET A 109 -18.80 16.17 -3.68
CA MET A 109 -19.30 15.10 -2.81
C MET A 109 -20.36 15.59 -1.82
N LYS A 110 -20.32 16.86 -1.38
CA LYS A 110 -21.39 17.45 -0.53
C LYS A 110 -22.74 17.57 -1.26
N THR A 111 -22.71 17.60 -2.59
CA THR A 111 -23.92 17.71 -3.41
C THR A 111 -24.68 16.39 -3.51
N VAL A 112 -23.98 15.27 -3.27
CA VAL A 112 -24.59 13.95 -3.21
C VAL A 112 -25.41 13.87 -1.93
N ARG A 113 -26.73 13.69 -2.05
CA ARG A 113 -27.66 13.60 -0.92
C ARG A 113 -28.42 12.28 -0.96
N GLY A 114 -28.95 11.87 0.20
CA GLY A 114 -29.73 10.65 0.33
C GLY A 114 -28.88 9.39 0.17
N HIS A 115 -29.44 8.38 -0.47
CA HIS A 115 -28.84 7.04 -0.57
C HIS A 115 -27.66 6.93 -1.53
N GLN A 116 -27.24 8.00 -2.21
CA GLN A 116 -26.05 7.99 -3.07
C GLN A 116 -24.75 8.29 -2.32
N VAL A 117 -24.82 8.61 -1.03
CA VAL A 117 -23.64 8.96 -0.22
C VAL A 117 -22.91 7.70 0.23
N HIS A 118 -21.64 7.55 -0.20
CA HIS A 118 -20.75 6.49 0.28
C HIS A 118 -20.26 6.76 1.71
N MET A 119 -19.79 5.71 2.40
CA MET A 119 -19.43 5.76 3.82
C MET A 119 -18.40 6.83 4.16
N PHE A 120 -17.43 7.10 3.29
CA PHE A 120 -16.43 8.16 3.54
C PHE A 120 -17.08 9.54 3.77
N GLY A 121 -18.10 9.89 2.98
CA GLY A 121 -18.79 11.19 3.05
C GLY A 121 -20.07 11.18 3.87
N ALA A 122 -20.58 10.01 4.25
CA ALA A 122 -21.73 9.90 5.13
C ALA A 122 -21.45 10.56 6.51
N SER A 123 -22.48 11.07 7.15
CA SER A 123 -22.44 11.70 8.48
C SER A 123 -23.41 11.05 9.46
N GLY A 124 -23.23 11.30 10.77
CA GLY A 124 -24.17 10.93 11.82
C GLY A 124 -24.62 9.47 11.81
N SER A 125 -25.93 9.27 11.92
CA SER A 125 -26.56 7.93 11.94
C SER A 125 -26.38 7.16 10.63
N THR A 126 -26.40 7.84 9.48
CA THR A 126 -26.18 7.21 8.16
C THR A 126 -24.80 6.56 8.10
N TRP A 127 -23.75 7.27 8.50
CA TRP A 127 -22.41 6.71 8.57
C TRP A 127 -22.34 5.52 9.55
N ARG A 128 -22.91 5.68 10.75
CA ARG A 128 -22.90 4.62 11.78
C ARG A 128 -23.57 3.35 11.26
N ARG A 129 -24.71 3.47 10.58
CA ARG A 129 -25.42 2.36 9.93
C ARG A 129 -24.56 1.71 8.86
N GLN A 130 -24.08 2.47 7.88
CA GLN A 130 -23.26 1.92 6.79
C GLN A 130 -22.01 1.22 7.33
N ARG A 131 -21.30 1.83 8.29
CA ARG A 131 -20.11 1.26 8.93
C ARG A 131 -20.42 -0.04 9.66
N HIS A 132 -21.51 -0.07 10.45
CA HIS A 132 -21.92 -1.28 11.17
C HIS A 132 -22.23 -2.45 10.22
N VAL A 133 -22.90 -2.17 9.10
CA VAL A 133 -23.30 -3.19 8.13
C VAL A 133 -22.11 -3.72 7.32
N ILE A 134 -21.15 -2.87 6.97
CA ILE A 134 -20.02 -3.24 6.09
C ILE A 134 -18.83 -3.80 6.88
N ASN A 135 -18.62 -3.39 8.14
CA ASN A 135 -17.51 -3.86 8.98
C ASN A 135 -17.28 -5.39 8.94
N PRO A 136 -18.31 -6.26 9.05
CA PRO A 136 -18.13 -7.70 9.04
C PRO A 136 -17.50 -8.26 7.75
N THR A 137 -17.58 -7.54 6.63
CA THR A 137 -16.95 -7.94 5.37
C THR A 137 -15.42 -7.95 5.47
N PHE A 138 -14.84 -7.15 6.35
CA PHE A 138 -13.39 -7.10 6.57
C PHE A 138 -12.94 -7.95 7.77
N SER A 139 -13.74 -8.96 8.16
CA SER A 139 -13.38 -9.93 9.19
C SER A 139 -12.32 -10.93 8.68
N ALA A 140 -11.50 -11.48 9.59
CA ALA A 140 -10.42 -12.41 9.24
C ALA A 140 -10.91 -13.59 8.40
N ALA A 141 -12.06 -14.18 8.75
CA ALA A 141 -12.66 -15.28 7.98
C ALA A 141 -12.98 -14.89 6.53
N LYS A 142 -13.47 -13.67 6.29
CA LYS A 142 -13.76 -13.19 4.93
C LYS A 142 -12.50 -12.81 4.16
N LEU A 143 -11.51 -12.24 4.83
CA LEU A 143 -10.20 -11.95 4.23
C LEU A 143 -9.46 -13.24 3.82
N LYS A 144 -9.52 -14.28 4.66
CA LYS A 144 -8.95 -15.60 4.34
C LYS A 144 -9.55 -16.18 3.05
N LEU A 145 -10.84 -15.98 2.80
CA LEU A 145 -11.48 -16.40 1.54
C LEU A 145 -11.03 -15.58 0.32
N MET A 146 -10.59 -14.33 0.52
CA MET A 146 -10.09 -13.47 -0.54
C MET A 146 -8.61 -13.74 -0.88
N SER A 147 -7.85 -14.37 0.02
CA SER A 147 -6.41 -14.64 -0.15
C SER A 147 -6.07 -15.39 -1.44
N SER A 148 -6.88 -16.38 -1.83
CA SER A 148 -6.67 -17.14 -3.06
C SER A 148 -6.84 -16.28 -4.32
N ALA A 149 -7.77 -15.31 -4.30
CA ALA A 149 -7.92 -14.36 -5.40
C ALA A 149 -6.71 -13.42 -5.50
N ILE A 150 -6.18 -12.97 -4.36
CA ILE A 150 -4.97 -12.13 -4.30
C ILE A 150 -3.76 -12.91 -4.85
N TYR A 151 -3.56 -14.17 -4.46
CA TYR A 151 -2.46 -14.98 -4.99
C TYR A 151 -2.51 -15.17 -6.51
N ARG A 152 -3.69 -15.34 -7.10
CA ARG A 152 -3.82 -15.40 -8.57
C ARG A 152 -3.31 -14.12 -9.23
N CYS A 153 -3.67 -12.95 -8.70
CA CYS A 153 -3.16 -11.68 -9.21
C CYS A 153 -1.65 -11.52 -8.98
N ILE A 154 -1.13 -11.97 -7.83
CA ILE A 154 0.31 -11.96 -7.52
C ILE A 154 1.09 -12.83 -8.50
N GLN A 155 0.59 -14.03 -8.85
CA GLN A 155 1.27 -14.90 -9.80
C GLN A 155 1.41 -14.25 -11.17
N SER A 156 0.38 -13.53 -11.63
CA SER A 156 0.46 -12.74 -12.88
C SER A 156 1.54 -11.67 -12.82
N LEU A 157 1.71 -11.00 -11.66
CA LEU A 157 2.81 -10.06 -11.45
C LEU A 157 4.17 -10.77 -11.48
N VAL A 158 4.33 -11.90 -10.79
CA VAL A 158 5.58 -12.68 -10.76
C VAL A 158 6.02 -13.07 -12.17
N ASN A 159 5.11 -13.64 -12.97
CA ASN A 159 5.42 -14.04 -14.34
C ASN A 159 5.92 -12.85 -15.20
N LYS A 160 5.41 -11.64 -14.94
CA LYS A 160 5.86 -10.42 -15.60
C LYS A 160 7.25 -10.00 -15.13
N LEU A 161 7.51 -10.10 -13.83
CA LEU A 161 8.83 -9.80 -13.27
C LEU A 161 9.89 -10.76 -13.82
N GLU A 162 9.58 -12.05 -13.98
CA GLU A 162 10.45 -13.03 -14.62
C GLU A 162 10.80 -12.63 -16.06
N ALA A 163 9.79 -12.29 -16.87
CA ALA A 163 9.99 -11.86 -18.25
C ALA A 163 10.78 -10.55 -18.38
N ILE A 164 10.67 -9.64 -17.41
CA ILE A 164 11.47 -8.41 -17.36
C ILE A 164 12.91 -8.71 -16.93
N GLN A 165 13.09 -9.61 -15.95
CA GLN A 165 14.41 -10.02 -15.47
C GLN A 165 15.26 -10.63 -16.59
N GLU A 166 14.67 -11.44 -17.47
CA GLU A 166 15.37 -12.03 -18.61
C GLU A 166 16.05 -10.98 -19.50
N LYS A 167 15.46 -9.79 -19.60
CA LYS A 167 15.99 -8.67 -20.39
C LYS A 167 17.05 -7.86 -19.64
N ARG A 168 17.17 -8.03 -18.31
CA ARG A 168 18.05 -7.25 -17.42
C ARG A 168 17.82 -5.74 -17.52
N GLU A 169 16.59 -5.35 -17.83
CA GLU A 169 16.22 -3.96 -17.98
C GLU A 169 15.72 -3.38 -16.65
N GLN A 170 15.94 -2.09 -16.52
CA GLN A 170 15.47 -1.24 -15.45
C GLN A 170 14.00 -0.88 -15.71
N PHE A 171 13.11 -1.07 -14.74
CA PHE A 171 11.66 -0.87 -14.93
C PHE A 171 10.98 -0.16 -13.76
N ASN A 172 9.92 0.59 -14.03
CA ASN A 172 9.11 1.27 -13.01
C ASN A 172 8.12 0.31 -12.34
N ILE A 173 8.42 -0.12 -11.12
CA ILE A 173 7.56 -1.05 -10.39
C ILE A 173 6.22 -0.45 -9.95
N TYR A 174 6.15 0.87 -9.78
CA TYR A 174 4.91 1.52 -9.31
C TYR A 174 3.76 1.34 -10.31
N GLU A 175 4.04 1.40 -11.61
CA GLU A 175 3.02 1.15 -12.64
C GLU A 175 2.55 -0.30 -12.65
N LEU A 176 3.43 -1.27 -12.34
CA LEU A 176 3.05 -2.67 -12.16
C LEU A 176 2.16 -2.85 -10.92
N TYR A 177 2.53 -2.23 -9.81
CA TYR A 177 1.71 -2.26 -8.59
C TYR A 177 0.33 -1.64 -8.79
N ARG A 178 0.21 -0.54 -9.53
CA ARG A 178 -1.10 0.04 -9.87
C ARG A 178 -1.98 -0.98 -10.60
N ARG A 179 -1.43 -1.69 -11.58
CA ARG A 179 -2.19 -2.70 -12.32
C ARG A 179 -2.56 -3.88 -11.42
N LEU A 180 -1.62 -4.36 -10.61
CA LEU A 180 -1.85 -5.42 -9.64
C LEU A 180 -2.99 -5.07 -8.69
N THR A 181 -2.93 -3.93 -8.02
CA THR A 181 -3.90 -3.58 -6.97
C THR A 181 -5.28 -3.29 -7.56
N MET A 182 -5.35 -2.79 -8.80
CA MET A 182 -6.62 -2.70 -9.52
C MET A 182 -7.22 -4.09 -9.76
N ASP A 183 -6.40 -5.03 -10.22
CA ASP A 183 -6.85 -6.40 -10.49
C ASP A 183 -7.30 -7.10 -9.20
N VAL A 184 -6.53 -6.96 -8.12
CA VAL A 184 -6.86 -7.47 -6.79
C VAL A 184 -8.19 -6.93 -6.29
N ILE A 185 -8.41 -5.61 -6.34
CA ILE A 185 -9.67 -5.03 -5.85
C ILE A 185 -10.84 -5.38 -6.77
N CYS A 186 -10.64 -5.51 -8.08
CA CYS A 186 -11.65 -6.00 -9.02
C CYS A 186 -12.09 -7.44 -8.69
N HIS A 187 -11.14 -8.35 -8.46
CA HIS A 187 -11.43 -9.72 -8.07
C HIS A 187 -12.08 -9.80 -6.68
N CYS A 188 -11.50 -9.15 -5.68
CA CYS A 188 -11.96 -9.26 -4.29
C CYS A 188 -13.26 -8.51 -4.02
N ALA A 189 -13.47 -7.37 -4.68
CA ALA A 189 -14.65 -6.54 -4.45
C ALA A 189 -15.81 -6.86 -5.39
N PHE A 190 -15.52 -7.23 -6.64
CA PHE A 190 -16.54 -7.40 -7.68
C PHE A 190 -16.56 -8.80 -8.30
N GLY A 191 -15.72 -9.74 -7.85
CA GLY A 191 -15.59 -11.06 -8.47
C GLY A 191 -15.39 -10.98 -9.98
N MET A 192 -14.74 -9.92 -10.47
CA MET A 192 -14.51 -9.71 -11.89
C MET A 192 -13.09 -10.10 -12.22
N ASP A 193 -12.96 -10.94 -13.24
CA ASP A 193 -11.67 -11.19 -13.86
C ASP A 193 -11.44 -10.14 -14.94
N THR A 194 -10.60 -9.17 -14.63
CA THR A 194 -10.37 -8.00 -15.48
C THR A 194 -9.04 -8.02 -16.22
N ASP A 195 -8.16 -8.98 -15.90
CA ASP A 195 -6.81 -9.13 -16.42
C ASP A 195 -6.06 -7.79 -16.64
N MET A 196 -6.19 -6.88 -15.66
CA MET A 196 -5.73 -5.48 -15.75
C MET A 196 -4.21 -5.35 -15.88
N GLN A 197 -3.49 -6.43 -15.56
CA GLN A 197 -2.04 -6.47 -15.64
C GLN A 197 -1.55 -6.72 -17.07
N ASN A 198 -2.33 -7.42 -17.91
CA ASN A 198 -2.03 -7.67 -19.32
C ASN A 198 -2.66 -6.62 -20.24
N ASP A 199 -3.83 -6.10 -19.91
CA ASP A 199 -4.51 -5.05 -20.70
C ASP A 199 -4.02 -3.64 -20.31
N ILE A 200 -2.93 -3.20 -20.96
CA ILE A 200 -2.26 -1.92 -20.68
C ILE A 200 -3.16 -0.71 -20.96
N ASP A 201 -4.00 -0.79 -21.98
CA ASP A 201 -4.87 0.29 -22.46
C ASP A 201 -6.29 0.18 -21.93
N ASN A 202 -6.48 -0.57 -20.83
CA ASN A 202 -7.79 -0.81 -20.27
C ASN A 202 -8.50 0.51 -19.91
N ALA A 203 -9.65 0.74 -20.54
CA ALA A 203 -10.43 1.97 -20.38
C ALA A 203 -10.85 2.21 -18.92
N PHE A 204 -11.13 1.14 -18.17
CA PHE A 204 -11.57 1.22 -16.79
C PHE A 204 -10.41 1.62 -15.86
N LEU A 205 -9.22 1.04 -16.05
CA LEU A 205 -8.01 1.47 -15.36
C LEU A 205 -7.71 2.94 -15.64
N HIS A 206 -7.72 3.35 -16.91
CA HIS A 206 -7.47 4.74 -17.30
C HIS A 206 -8.45 5.72 -16.64
N LYS A 207 -9.75 5.41 -16.62
CA LYS A 207 -10.77 6.23 -15.95
C LYS A 207 -10.55 6.27 -14.43
N CYS A 208 -10.09 5.19 -13.80
CA CYS A 208 -9.72 5.21 -12.38
C CYS A 208 -8.48 6.08 -12.12
N LYS A 209 -7.45 6.01 -12.99
CA LYS A 209 -6.29 6.91 -12.90
C LYS A 209 -6.74 8.36 -12.92
N LEU A 210 -7.61 8.73 -13.86
CA LEU A 210 -8.16 10.08 -13.94
C LEU A 210 -9.01 10.44 -12.71
N ALA A 211 -9.87 9.54 -12.24
CA ALA A 211 -10.71 9.81 -11.05
C ALA A 211 -9.89 10.10 -9.78
N VAL A 212 -8.69 9.53 -9.68
CA VAL A 212 -7.80 9.72 -8.53
C VAL A 212 -6.86 10.92 -8.72
N HIS A 213 -6.30 11.11 -9.91
CA HIS A 213 -5.33 12.17 -10.19
C HIS A 213 -5.98 13.52 -10.55
N ASP A 214 -7.17 13.53 -11.15
CA ASP A 214 -7.93 14.76 -11.37
C ASP A 214 -8.52 15.19 -10.04
N ASN A 215 -7.78 16.03 -9.31
CA ASN A 215 -8.31 16.68 -8.14
C ASN A 215 -9.54 17.53 -8.56
N PRO A 216 -10.77 17.15 -8.17
CA PRO A 216 -11.97 17.90 -8.57
C PRO A 216 -11.98 19.32 -8.00
N GLU A 217 -11.13 19.63 -7.01
CA GLU A 217 -10.89 21.00 -6.55
C GLU A 217 -10.11 21.87 -7.55
N ARG A 218 -9.55 21.31 -8.62
CA ARG A 218 -8.94 22.10 -9.71
C ARG A 218 -9.98 22.79 -10.59
N LEU A 219 -11.21 22.25 -10.64
CA LEU A 219 -12.30 22.83 -11.43
C LEU A 219 -12.66 24.23 -10.91
N PRO A 220 -12.70 25.27 -11.76
CA PRO A 220 -13.03 26.63 -11.32
C PRO A 220 -14.36 26.74 -10.57
N LEU A 221 -15.33 25.91 -10.96
CA LEU A 221 -16.67 25.87 -10.36
C LEU A 221 -16.66 25.34 -8.92
N THR A 222 -15.83 24.34 -8.61
CA THR A 222 -15.72 23.78 -7.25
C THR A 222 -14.97 24.73 -6.33
N LYS A 223 -13.93 25.40 -6.84
CA LYS A 223 -13.24 26.51 -6.15
C LYS A 223 -14.19 27.64 -5.79
N LEU A 224 -15.06 28.04 -6.72
CA LEU A 224 -16.05 29.09 -6.49
C LEU A 224 -17.10 28.65 -5.46
N GLY A 225 -17.58 27.40 -5.52
CA GLY A 225 -18.51 26.85 -4.54
C GLY A 225 -17.94 26.81 -3.11
N ASN A 226 -16.64 26.52 -2.98
CA ASN A 226 -15.92 26.56 -1.70
C ASN A 226 -15.72 27.99 -1.17
N LEU A 227 -15.53 28.97 -2.06
CA LEU A 227 -15.33 30.38 -1.69
C LEU A 227 -16.65 31.09 -1.30
N MET A 228 -17.73 30.76 -2.01
CA MET A 228 -19.04 31.39 -1.85
C MET A 228 -20.12 30.33 -1.62
N PRO A 229 -20.22 29.78 -0.39
CA PRO A 229 -21.17 28.70 -0.09
C PRO A 229 -22.65 29.09 -0.31
N PHE A 230 -22.98 30.38 -0.23
CA PHE A 230 -24.35 30.86 -0.48
C PHE A 230 -24.76 30.76 -1.95
N LEU A 231 -23.81 30.72 -2.89
CA LEU A 231 -24.10 30.51 -4.32
C LEU A 231 -24.31 29.04 -4.66
N ILE A 232 -24.05 28.11 -3.74
CA ILE A 232 -24.13 26.67 -3.99
C ILE A 232 -25.47 26.23 -4.60
N PRO A 233 -26.65 26.63 -4.06
CA PRO A 233 -27.92 26.23 -4.65
C PRO A 233 -28.10 26.73 -6.09
N VAL A 234 -27.58 27.92 -6.39
CA VAL A 234 -27.65 28.54 -7.72
C VAL A 234 -26.70 27.86 -8.69
N LEU A 235 -25.44 27.60 -8.29
CA LEU A 235 -24.47 26.88 -9.10
C LEU A 235 -24.95 25.46 -9.42
N LEU A 236 -25.57 24.78 -8.45
CA LEU A 236 -26.15 23.46 -8.67
C LEU A 236 -27.32 23.50 -9.65
N TYR A 237 -28.21 24.48 -9.53
CA TYR A 237 -29.31 24.66 -10.46
C TYR A 237 -28.81 24.92 -11.89
N ILE A 238 -27.77 25.75 -12.05
CA ILE A 238 -27.13 26.00 -13.34
C ILE A 238 -26.49 24.71 -13.89
N MET A 239 -25.75 23.97 -13.07
CA MET A 239 -25.08 22.73 -13.48
C MET A 239 -26.09 21.64 -13.87
N MET A 240 -27.17 21.46 -13.09
CA MET A 240 -28.28 20.56 -13.41
C MET A 240 -29.05 21.02 -14.65
N GLY A 241 -29.27 22.32 -14.81
CA GLY A 241 -29.87 22.93 -15.99
C GLY A 241 -29.05 22.65 -17.25
N GLN A 242 -27.72 22.84 -17.19
CA GLN A 242 -26.81 22.50 -18.29
C GLN A 242 -26.83 21.00 -18.63
N MET A 243 -26.91 20.12 -17.62
CA MET A 243 -27.03 18.67 -17.85
C MET A 243 -28.36 18.27 -18.51
N LEU A 244 -29.48 18.89 -18.11
CA LEU A 244 -30.80 18.68 -18.69
C LEU A 244 -30.91 19.27 -20.11
N LEU A 245 -30.45 20.50 -20.31
CA LEU A 245 -30.33 21.09 -21.65
C LEU A 245 -29.40 20.27 -22.54
N GLY A 246 -28.31 19.73 -22.01
CA GLY A 246 -27.43 18.81 -22.73
C GLY A 246 -28.08 17.47 -23.09
N LYS A 247 -29.03 16.95 -22.28
CA LYS A 247 -29.88 15.80 -22.67
C LYS A 247 -30.83 16.16 -23.81
N LEU A 248 -31.43 17.35 -23.77
CA LEU A 248 -32.35 17.85 -24.80
C LEU A 248 -31.63 18.16 -26.12
N PHE A 249 -30.47 18.82 -26.06
CA PHE A 249 -29.59 19.08 -27.21
C PHE A 249 -29.09 17.77 -27.85
N ARG A 250 -28.83 16.72 -27.05
CA ARG A 250 -28.46 15.37 -27.55
C ARG A 250 -29.58 14.66 -28.31
N ALA A 251 -30.84 14.99 -28.06
CA ALA A 251 -31.96 14.46 -28.83
C ALA A 251 -32.08 15.12 -30.22
N ILE A 252 -31.40 16.26 -30.43
CA ILE A 252 -31.55 17.11 -31.62
C ILE A 252 -30.26 17.16 -32.47
N LEU A 253 -29.06 17.04 -31.87
CA LEU A 253 -27.78 17.09 -32.59
C LEU A 253 -27.21 15.70 -32.96
N PRO A 254 -26.53 15.55 -34.11
CA PRO A 254 -25.87 14.29 -34.50
C PRO A 254 -24.70 13.96 -33.55
N LYS A 255 -24.53 12.66 -33.25
CA LYS A 255 -23.53 12.04 -32.35
C LYS A 255 -22.05 12.46 -32.55
N ARG A 256 -21.75 13.26 -33.58
CA ARG A 256 -20.39 13.65 -33.99
C ARG A 256 -19.86 14.92 -33.30
N LEU A 257 -20.72 15.67 -32.60
CA LEU A 257 -20.41 17.02 -32.06
C LEU A 257 -20.47 17.14 -30.53
N SER A 258 -20.69 16.05 -29.80
CA SER A 258 -20.66 16.06 -28.33
C SER A 258 -19.72 14.98 -27.79
N PRO A 259 -18.42 15.26 -27.62
CA PRO A 259 -17.69 14.49 -26.64
C PRO A 259 -18.29 14.81 -25.27
N GLU A 260 -18.39 13.79 -24.42
CA GLU A 260 -18.12 13.97 -23.00
C GLU A 260 -19.25 14.46 -22.06
N ILE A 261 -20.27 13.61 -21.89
CA ILE A 261 -20.81 13.29 -20.55
C ILE A 261 -20.21 11.97 -20.01
N GLU A 262 -19.56 11.20 -20.90
CA GLU A 262 -18.57 10.14 -20.57
C GLU A 262 -17.20 10.68 -20.12
N SER A 263 -17.02 12.01 -20.03
CA SER A 263 -15.77 12.64 -19.55
C SER A 263 -15.57 12.46 -18.06
N VAL A 264 -16.64 12.53 -17.25
CA VAL A 264 -16.51 12.52 -15.80
C VAL A 264 -16.21 11.09 -15.35
N PRO A 265 -14.96 10.77 -14.97
CA PRO A 265 -14.53 9.38 -14.84
C PRO A 265 -15.32 8.63 -13.76
N ALA A 266 -15.63 9.30 -12.64
CA ALA A 266 -16.42 8.72 -11.56
C ALA A 266 -17.85 8.31 -11.97
N LEU A 267 -18.55 9.12 -12.79
CA LEU A 267 -19.90 8.80 -13.24
C LEU A 267 -19.90 7.63 -14.24
N TRP A 268 -18.89 7.58 -15.12
CA TRP A 268 -18.73 6.45 -16.04
C TRP A 268 -18.49 5.16 -15.26
N ILE A 269 -17.62 5.19 -14.24
CA ILE A 269 -17.36 4.03 -13.38
C ILE A 269 -18.64 3.60 -12.66
N LEU A 270 -19.40 4.54 -12.07
CA LEU A 270 -20.68 4.20 -11.40
C LEU A 270 -21.64 3.47 -12.34
N ASN A 271 -21.74 3.91 -13.60
CA ASN A 271 -22.59 3.25 -14.59
C ASN A 271 -22.13 1.81 -14.90
N GLN A 272 -20.82 1.56 -14.93
CA GLN A 272 -20.29 0.20 -15.06
C GLN A 272 -20.63 -0.66 -13.83
N VAL A 273 -20.46 -0.11 -12.62
CA VAL A 273 -20.82 -0.78 -11.37
C VAL A 273 -22.30 -1.14 -11.33
N GLU A 274 -23.20 -0.24 -11.75
CA GLU A 274 -24.62 -0.53 -11.82
C GLU A 274 -24.94 -1.68 -12.78
N THR A 275 -24.24 -1.74 -13.91
CA THR A 275 -24.37 -2.83 -14.89
C THR A 275 -23.96 -4.17 -14.28
N ILE A 276 -22.86 -4.21 -13.53
CA ILE A 276 -22.37 -5.40 -12.82
C ILE A 276 -23.36 -5.85 -11.75
N ILE A 277 -23.87 -4.91 -10.95
CA ILE A 277 -24.89 -5.20 -9.93
C ILE A 277 -26.15 -5.80 -10.57
N ASN A 278 -26.59 -5.26 -11.70
CA ASN A 278 -27.74 -5.78 -12.44
C ASN A 278 -27.52 -7.20 -12.97
N ALA A 279 -26.37 -7.45 -13.59
CA ALA A 279 -26.01 -8.77 -14.13
C ALA A 279 -25.93 -9.83 -13.03
N ARG A 280 -25.35 -9.47 -11.87
CA ARG A 280 -25.26 -10.38 -10.71
C ARG A 280 -26.61 -10.73 -10.12
N LYS A 281 -27.53 -9.77 -10.04
CA LYS A 281 -28.88 -10.05 -9.57
C LYS A 281 -29.58 -11.08 -10.47
N GLN A 282 -29.49 -10.91 -11.80
CA GLN A 282 -30.06 -11.87 -12.75
C GLN A 282 -29.42 -13.26 -12.62
N ALA A 283 -28.11 -13.33 -12.39
CA ALA A 283 -27.43 -14.61 -12.15
C ALA A 283 -27.83 -15.27 -10.83
N SER A 284 -28.06 -14.47 -9.77
CA SER A 284 -28.54 -14.94 -8.47
C SER A 284 -29.96 -15.50 -8.55
N ASP A 285 -30.84 -14.87 -9.33
CA ASP A 285 -32.21 -15.36 -9.56
C ASP A 285 -32.22 -16.71 -10.32
N ASN A 286 -31.14 -17.04 -11.04
CA ASN A 286 -30.97 -18.26 -11.83
C ASN A 286 -30.21 -19.39 -11.10
N GLY A 287 -29.94 -19.28 -9.79
CA GLY A 287 -29.39 -20.38 -8.97
C GLY A 287 -27.92 -20.72 -9.21
N LYS A 288 -27.11 -19.84 -9.82
CA LYS A 288 -25.66 -20.04 -9.94
C LYS A 288 -24.95 -19.81 -8.61
N GLN A 289 -23.96 -20.65 -8.30
CA GLN A 289 -23.19 -20.61 -7.06
C GLN A 289 -22.40 -19.30 -6.93
N HIS A 290 -22.62 -18.59 -5.83
CA HIS A 290 -22.06 -17.25 -5.60
C HIS A 290 -20.59 -17.29 -5.18
N GLN A 291 -19.74 -16.54 -5.87
CA GLN A 291 -18.39 -16.22 -5.39
C GLN A 291 -18.52 -15.27 -4.18
N ILE A 292 -17.76 -15.55 -3.10
CA ILE A 292 -17.80 -14.72 -1.89
C ILE A 292 -16.91 -13.49 -2.12
N ASP A 293 -17.52 -12.37 -2.44
CA ASP A 293 -16.85 -11.07 -2.63
C ASP A 293 -17.56 -9.94 -1.85
N LEU A 294 -16.93 -8.76 -1.81
CA LEU A 294 -17.43 -7.60 -1.07
C LEU A 294 -18.83 -7.18 -1.55
N LEU A 295 -19.06 -7.16 -2.87
CA LEU A 295 -20.35 -6.82 -3.46
C LEU A 295 -21.44 -7.79 -3.02
N GLN A 296 -21.20 -9.10 -3.05
CA GLN A 296 -22.18 -10.09 -2.59
C GLN A 296 -22.51 -9.91 -1.11
N LEU A 297 -21.51 -9.67 -0.28
CA LEU A 297 -21.73 -9.45 1.16
C LEU A 297 -22.55 -8.18 1.43
N MET A 298 -22.36 -7.13 0.65
CA MET A 298 -23.18 -5.93 0.73
C MET A 298 -24.60 -6.17 0.19
N LEU A 299 -24.77 -6.94 -0.89
CA LEU A 299 -26.08 -7.33 -1.42
C LEU A 299 -26.86 -8.19 -0.41
N ASP A 300 -26.23 -9.17 0.23
CA ASP A 300 -26.85 -9.99 1.28
C ASP A 300 -27.37 -9.14 2.43
N ALA A 301 -26.60 -8.10 2.80
CA ALA A 301 -27.01 -7.14 3.82
C ALA A 301 -28.21 -6.27 3.41
N THR A 302 -28.47 -6.11 2.11
CA THR A 302 -29.72 -5.50 1.61
C THR A 302 -30.91 -6.46 1.69
N MET A 303 -30.68 -7.78 1.51
CA MET A 303 -31.75 -8.78 1.40
C MET A 303 -32.29 -9.27 2.76
N ARG A 304 -31.47 -9.30 3.82
CA ARG A 304 -31.85 -9.80 5.16
C ARG A 304 -33.10 -9.15 5.76
N ASP A 305 -33.51 -7.99 5.27
CA ASP A 305 -34.69 -7.27 5.77
C ASP A 305 -35.88 -7.26 4.81
N LYS A 306 -35.72 -7.52 3.49
CA LYS A 306 -36.90 -7.80 2.64
C LYS A 306 -37.67 -9.02 3.16
N ALA A 307 -36.94 -10.04 3.60
CA ALA A 307 -37.52 -11.22 4.22
C ALA A 307 -38.18 -10.93 5.58
N LYS A 308 -37.63 -10.01 6.38
CA LYS A 308 -38.21 -9.62 7.68
C LYS A 308 -39.41 -8.68 7.54
N VAL A 309 -39.36 -7.71 6.63
CA VAL A 309 -40.47 -6.80 6.34
C VAL A 309 -41.68 -7.57 5.82
N ASN A 310 -41.48 -8.55 4.94
CA ASN A 310 -42.56 -9.43 4.47
C ASN A 310 -43.15 -10.33 5.58
N SER A 311 -42.45 -10.51 6.71
CA SER A 311 -42.93 -11.31 7.84
C SER A 311 -43.58 -10.49 8.97
N VAL A 312 -43.48 -9.16 8.95
CA VAL A 312 -43.96 -8.26 10.04
C VAL A 312 -45.02 -7.27 9.55
N GLU A 313 -45.67 -7.55 8.40
CA GLU A 313 -46.74 -6.69 7.86
C GLU A 313 -48.04 -6.66 8.68
N HIS A 314 -48.10 -7.28 9.86
CA HIS A 314 -49.20 -7.08 10.80
C HIS A 314 -48.66 -6.52 12.12
N SER A 315 -49.10 -5.30 12.46
CA SER A 315 -48.98 -4.59 13.74
C SER A 315 -47.63 -3.94 14.16
N ALA A 316 -47.36 -2.72 13.68
CA ALA A 316 -46.70 -1.67 14.48
C ALA A 316 -46.90 -0.25 13.88
N PRO A 317 -47.06 0.82 14.69
CA PRO A 317 -47.30 2.19 14.22
C PRO A 317 -46.03 2.90 13.71
N ASN A 318 -46.25 3.87 12.81
CA ASN A 318 -45.31 4.47 11.86
C ASN A 318 -44.07 5.25 12.38
N ASN A 319 -43.72 5.20 13.67
CA ASN A 319 -42.63 6.01 14.22
C ASN A 319 -41.35 5.23 14.61
N ALA A 320 -41.23 3.95 14.25
CA ALA A 320 -40.07 3.10 14.56
C ALA A 320 -39.22 2.68 13.32
N ARG A 321 -39.32 3.40 12.19
CA ARG A 321 -38.63 3.02 10.93
C ARG A 321 -37.17 3.51 10.82
N LEU A 322 -36.53 3.96 11.90
CA LEU A 322 -35.16 4.53 11.85
C LEU A 322 -34.02 3.57 12.20
N ASP A 323 -34.29 2.30 12.50
CA ASP A 323 -33.28 1.29 12.89
C ASP A 323 -33.15 0.12 11.89
N SER A 324 -33.38 0.33 10.59
CA SER A 324 -33.05 -0.71 9.61
C SER A 324 -31.52 -0.84 9.51
N LYS A 325 -30.95 -1.95 9.99
CA LYS A 325 -29.52 -2.31 9.83
C LYS A 325 -29.23 -2.76 8.38
N THR A 326 -29.64 -1.96 7.40
CA THR A 326 -29.61 -2.31 5.98
C THR A 326 -28.90 -1.24 5.15
N LEU A 327 -28.37 -1.66 4.00
CA LEU A 327 -27.86 -0.77 2.97
C LEU A 327 -28.91 -0.61 1.86
N HIS A 328 -29.03 0.62 1.36
CA HIS A 328 -29.81 0.88 0.15
C HIS A 328 -28.99 0.52 -1.09
N ARG A 329 -29.67 0.25 -2.21
CA ARG A 329 -29.03 -0.17 -3.47
C ARG A 329 -28.02 0.88 -3.96
N GLU A 330 -28.41 2.14 -3.89
CA GLU A 330 -27.57 3.27 -4.28
C GLU A 330 -26.34 3.38 -3.36
N GLU A 331 -26.49 3.04 -2.06
CA GLU A 331 -25.38 3.03 -1.12
C GLU A 331 -24.42 1.88 -1.42
N VAL A 332 -24.91 0.73 -1.90
CA VAL A 332 -24.07 -0.39 -2.35
C VAL A 332 -23.20 0.07 -3.53
N GLY A 333 -23.81 0.65 -4.58
CA GLY A 333 -23.06 1.16 -5.73
C GLY A 333 -22.02 2.22 -5.34
N ALA A 334 -22.40 3.17 -4.48
CA ALA A 334 -21.50 4.23 -4.02
C ALA A 334 -20.34 3.70 -3.16
N ASN A 335 -20.59 2.76 -2.25
CA ASN A 335 -19.55 2.17 -1.40
C ASN A 335 -18.58 1.29 -2.18
N ILE A 336 -19.06 0.59 -3.21
CA ILE A 336 -18.22 -0.20 -4.10
C ILE A 336 -17.21 0.67 -4.85
N LEU A 337 -17.67 1.79 -5.43
CA LEU A 337 -16.78 2.77 -6.05
C LEU A 337 -15.73 3.26 -5.06
N LEU A 338 -16.14 3.57 -3.83
CA LEU A 338 -15.24 3.99 -2.77
C LEU A 338 -14.16 2.94 -2.47
N PHE A 339 -14.52 1.66 -2.33
CA PHE A 339 -13.56 0.59 -2.04
C PHE A 339 -12.59 0.35 -3.18
N MET A 340 -13.06 0.48 -4.42
CA MET A 340 -12.22 0.37 -5.60
C MET A 340 -11.17 1.48 -5.65
N ILE A 341 -11.59 2.74 -5.52
CA ILE A 341 -10.68 3.89 -5.50
C ILE A 341 -9.68 3.78 -4.34
N ALA A 342 -10.17 3.41 -3.15
CA ALA A 342 -9.33 3.28 -1.96
C ALA A 342 -8.32 2.14 -2.08
N GLY A 343 -8.74 0.94 -2.50
CA GLY A 343 -7.90 -0.25 -2.59
C GLY A 343 -6.87 -0.20 -3.73
N TYR A 344 -7.19 0.49 -4.81
CA TYR A 344 -6.30 0.64 -5.95
C TYR A 344 -5.05 1.50 -5.63
N ASP A 345 -5.27 2.77 -5.29
CA ASP A 345 -4.20 3.76 -5.35
C ASP A 345 -3.39 3.82 -4.05
N SER A 346 -4.06 3.61 -2.89
CA SER A 346 -3.37 3.61 -1.60
C SER A 346 -2.43 2.42 -1.42
N ILE A 347 -2.83 1.23 -1.87
CA ILE A 347 -1.99 0.03 -1.76
C ILE A 347 -0.82 0.08 -2.73
N SER A 348 -1.03 0.51 -3.97
CA SER A 348 0.06 0.61 -4.95
C SER A 348 1.11 1.64 -4.53
N THR A 349 0.66 2.75 -3.92
CA THR A 349 1.54 3.75 -3.30
C THR A 349 2.31 3.18 -2.10
N ALA A 350 1.64 2.42 -1.23
CA ALA A 350 2.28 1.77 -0.09
C ALA A 350 3.33 0.74 -0.53
N LEU A 351 3.02 -0.10 -1.53
CA LEU A 351 3.94 -1.07 -2.12
C LEU A 351 5.17 -0.39 -2.73
N ALA A 352 4.95 0.70 -3.47
CA ALA A 352 6.05 1.50 -4.02
C ALA A 352 6.94 2.06 -2.90
N SER A 353 6.35 2.64 -1.86
CA SER A 353 7.09 3.17 -0.70
C SER A 353 7.87 2.08 0.03
N CYS A 354 7.27 0.92 0.25
CA CYS A 354 7.94 -0.23 0.85
C CYS A 354 9.14 -0.66 0.00
N THR A 355 8.94 -0.78 -1.31
CA THR A 355 9.97 -1.28 -2.22
C THR A 355 11.13 -0.30 -2.35
N TYR A 356 10.86 1.00 -2.34
CA TYR A 356 11.90 2.03 -2.26
C TYR A 356 12.79 1.84 -1.03
N VAL A 357 12.18 1.67 0.14
CA VAL A 357 12.92 1.49 1.39
C VAL A 357 13.70 0.17 1.38
N ILE A 358 13.12 -0.91 0.85
CA ILE A 358 13.80 -2.20 0.69
C ILE A 358 15.04 -2.06 -0.21
N ALA A 359 14.91 -1.36 -1.35
CA ALA A 359 16.00 -1.16 -2.30
C ALA A 359 17.14 -0.31 -1.72
N THR A 360 16.82 0.66 -0.87
CA THR A 360 17.79 1.58 -0.26
C THR A 360 18.36 1.09 1.08
N ASN A 361 17.80 0.04 1.68
CA ASN A 361 18.21 -0.48 2.99
C ASN A 361 18.47 -2.00 2.94
N SER A 362 19.69 -2.37 2.56
CA SER A 362 20.10 -3.79 2.42
C SER A 362 20.00 -4.60 3.73
N ASN A 363 20.23 -3.98 4.89
CA ASN A 363 20.07 -4.64 6.19
C ASN A 363 18.60 -5.00 6.47
N VAL A 364 17.69 -4.04 6.25
CA VAL A 364 16.25 -4.25 6.40
C VAL A 364 15.76 -5.32 5.44
N GLN A 365 16.22 -5.26 4.17
CA GLN A 365 15.89 -6.26 3.16
C GLN A 365 16.31 -7.66 3.59
N ARG A 366 17.54 -7.87 4.09
CA ARG A 366 18.00 -9.17 4.58
C ARG A 366 17.16 -9.70 5.75
N LYS A 367 16.79 -8.84 6.71
CA LYS A 367 15.93 -9.23 7.83
C LYS A 367 14.53 -9.65 7.37
N LEU A 368 13.92 -8.91 6.44
CA LEU A 368 12.63 -9.28 5.85
C LEU A 368 12.74 -10.60 5.07
N GLN A 369 13.79 -10.76 4.28
CA GLN A 369 14.04 -11.99 3.53
C GLN A 369 14.22 -13.20 4.45
N ALA A 370 14.90 -13.04 5.58
CA ALA A 370 15.04 -14.10 6.58
C ALA A 370 13.68 -14.49 7.20
N GLU A 371 12.87 -13.52 7.64
CA GLU A 371 11.53 -13.79 8.19
C GLU A 371 10.61 -14.49 7.17
N VAL A 372 10.69 -14.10 5.89
CA VAL A 372 9.92 -14.69 4.79
C VAL A 372 10.40 -16.11 4.47
N ASP A 373 11.69 -16.39 4.61
CA ASP A 373 12.28 -17.71 4.35
C ASP A 373 12.03 -18.72 5.47
N GLU A 374 11.73 -18.25 6.68
CA GLU A 374 11.35 -19.10 7.82
C GLU A 374 9.90 -19.61 7.72
N GLN A 375 9.08 -19.06 6.81
CA GLN A 375 7.68 -19.47 6.65
C GLN A 375 7.54 -20.78 5.86
N GLU A 376 6.46 -21.52 6.11
CA GLU A 376 6.10 -22.72 5.35
C GLU A 376 5.36 -22.34 4.05
N TRP A 377 5.98 -22.66 2.92
CA TRP A 377 5.43 -22.47 1.57
C TRP A 377 4.81 -23.78 1.07
N ASN A 378 3.60 -23.70 0.51
CA ASN A 378 2.96 -24.87 -0.08
C ASN A 378 3.56 -25.22 -1.47
N GLU A 379 3.11 -26.34 -2.05
CA GLU A 379 3.56 -26.81 -3.37
C GLU A 379 3.31 -25.79 -4.50
N ASP A 380 2.29 -24.94 -4.34
CA ASP A 380 1.96 -23.87 -5.28
C ASP A 380 2.81 -22.59 -5.07
N GLY A 381 3.78 -22.61 -4.14
CA GLY A 381 4.61 -21.47 -3.81
C GLY A 381 3.84 -20.32 -3.15
N GLN A 382 2.87 -20.65 -2.28
CA GLN A 382 2.01 -19.70 -1.56
C GLN A 382 2.09 -19.90 -0.04
N LEU A 383 1.99 -18.80 0.69
CA LEU A 383 1.88 -18.79 2.15
C LEU A 383 0.42 -18.87 2.60
N SER A 384 0.15 -19.52 3.73
CA SER A 384 -1.17 -19.48 4.34
C SER A 384 -1.53 -18.06 4.82
N TYR A 385 -2.83 -17.74 4.90
CA TYR A 385 -3.29 -16.45 5.47
C TYR A 385 -2.72 -16.21 6.87
N ASP A 386 -2.66 -17.26 7.70
CA ASP A 386 -2.21 -17.14 9.08
C ASP A 386 -0.70 -16.86 9.13
N ALA A 387 0.11 -17.59 8.34
CA ALA A 387 1.56 -17.32 8.19
C ALA A 387 1.84 -15.89 7.71
N VAL A 388 1.06 -15.40 6.74
CA VAL A 388 1.18 -14.01 6.26
C VAL A 388 0.92 -13.02 7.38
N MET A 389 -0.15 -13.22 8.14
CA MET A 389 -0.54 -12.27 9.18
C MET A 389 0.41 -12.30 10.39
N ASP A 390 1.05 -13.45 10.67
CA ASP A 390 1.92 -13.67 11.82
C ASP A 390 3.36 -13.13 11.66
N MET A 391 3.76 -12.70 10.45
CA MET A 391 5.05 -12.04 10.21
C MET A 391 5.14 -10.68 10.95
N ASN A 392 5.87 -10.65 12.06
CA ASN A 392 5.94 -9.51 12.97
C ASN A 392 6.89 -8.41 12.48
N TYR A 393 8.05 -8.78 11.94
CA TYR A 393 9.03 -7.82 11.43
C TYR A 393 8.52 -7.11 10.17
N MET A 394 7.86 -7.83 9.27
CA MET A 394 7.12 -7.26 8.14
C MET A 394 6.03 -6.28 8.61
N ASP A 395 5.32 -6.58 9.70
CA ASP A 395 4.31 -5.69 10.28
C ASP A 395 4.92 -4.36 10.75
N MET A 396 6.05 -4.45 11.47
CA MET A 396 6.81 -3.28 11.93
C MET A 396 7.40 -2.47 10.77
N PHE A 397 7.95 -3.17 9.77
CA PHE A 397 8.49 -2.56 8.57
C PHE A 397 7.42 -1.74 7.82
N ILE A 398 6.25 -2.33 7.53
CA ILE A 398 5.15 -1.63 6.85
C ILE A 398 4.71 -0.41 7.66
N ARG A 399 4.62 -0.53 8.98
CA ARG A 399 4.24 0.59 9.86
C ARG A 399 5.27 1.73 9.83
N GLU A 400 6.56 1.41 9.82
CA GLU A 400 7.62 2.43 9.79
C GLU A 400 7.66 3.12 8.42
N VAL A 401 7.49 2.37 7.33
CA VAL A 401 7.32 2.94 5.98
C VAL A 401 6.15 3.92 5.97
N LEU A 402 4.99 3.52 6.48
CA LEU A 402 3.79 4.37 6.49
C LEU A 402 3.85 5.49 7.54
N ARG A 403 4.74 5.42 8.53
CA ARG A 403 5.05 6.54 9.43
C ARG A 403 5.80 7.62 8.66
N MET A 404 6.86 7.24 7.95
CA MET A 404 7.69 8.18 7.19
C MET A 404 7.02 8.70 5.91
N TYR A 405 6.21 7.85 5.27
CA TYR A 405 5.47 8.13 4.03
C TYR A 405 3.95 7.93 4.23
N PRO A 406 3.29 8.77 5.04
CA PRO A 406 1.85 8.66 5.25
C PRO A 406 1.09 9.04 3.99
N ILE A 407 0.11 8.23 3.59
CA ILE A 407 -0.53 8.36 2.27
C ILE A 407 -1.72 9.32 2.28
N ALA A 408 -2.62 9.19 3.27
CA ALA A 408 -3.94 9.83 3.26
C ALA A 408 -4.10 10.90 4.35
N THR A 409 -3.13 11.81 4.48
CA THR A 409 -3.08 12.80 5.57
C THR A 409 -4.29 13.73 5.59
N THR A 410 -4.72 14.23 4.44
CA THR A 410 -5.86 15.15 4.30
C THR A 410 -7.21 14.47 4.54
N ALA A 411 -7.31 13.16 4.32
CA ALA A 411 -8.53 12.37 4.53
C ALA A 411 -8.90 12.19 6.01
N THR A 412 -8.00 12.55 6.93
CA THR A 412 -8.23 12.44 8.38
C THR A 412 -8.98 13.62 8.97
N LYS A 413 -9.17 14.73 8.24
CA LYS A 413 -9.84 15.95 8.69
C LYS A 413 -11.23 15.68 9.29
N ARG A 414 -11.58 16.42 10.35
CA ARG A 414 -12.90 16.37 11.01
C ARG A 414 -13.58 17.73 11.00
N GLU A 415 -14.91 17.71 11.02
CA GLU A 415 -15.75 18.89 11.16
C GLU A 415 -16.46 18.88 12.51
N CYS A 416 -16.47 20.03 13.18
CA CYS A 416 -17.16 20.22 14.44
C CYS A 416 -18.66 20.44 14.21
N ASN A 417 -19.50 19.53 14.69
CA ASN A 417 -20.95 19.59 14.48
C ASN A 417 -21.67 20.49 15.49
N THR A 418 -21.06 20.75 16.63
CA THR A 418 -21.64 21.50 17.75
C THR A 418 -20.52 22.21 18.50
N THR A 419 -20.71 23.49 18.79
CA THR A 419 -19.72 24.29 19.52
C THR A 419 -19.36 23.62 20.84
N THR A 420 -18.07 23.45 21.09
CA THR A 420 -17.53 22.76 22.27
C THR A 420 -16.18 23.35 22.67
N THR A 421 -15.65 22.91 23.80
CA THR A 421 -14.30 23.25 24.24
C THR A 421 -13.41 22.01 24.22
N ILE A 422 -12.21 22.14 23.64
CA ILE A 422 -11.18 21.10 23.65
C ILE A 422 -9.89 21.72 24.17
N CYS A 423 -9.33 21.16 25.24
CA CYS A 423 -8.07 21.59 25.83
C CYS A 423 -7.97 23.12 26.02
N GLY A 424 -9.07 23.76 26.46
CA GLY A 424 -9.13 25.21 26.68
C GLY A 424 -9.43 26.06 25.43
N HIS A 425 -9.56 25.45 24.25
CA HIS A 425 -9.94 26.14 23.01
C HIS A 425 -11.42 25.97 22.71
N GLU A 426 -12.14 27.08 22.52
CA GLU A 426 -13.53 27.08 22.07
C GLU A 426 -13.59 26.85 20.54
N ILE A 427 -14.03 25.65 20.16
CA ILE A 427 -14.20 25.23 18.78
C ILE A 427 -15.64 25.46 18.36
N GLN A 428 -15.84 26.36 17.39
CA GLN A 428 -17.19 26.66 16.90
C GLN A 428 -17.70 25.58 15.93
N LYS A 429 -19.03 25.41 15.91
CA LYS A 429 -19.70 24.60 14.88
C LYS A 429 -19.25 25.00 13.47
N GLY A 430 -18.94 24.01 12.63
CA GLY A 430 -18.48 24.15 11.26
C GLY A 430 -16.96 24.31 11.12
N ALA A 431 -16.24 24.51 12.23
CA ALA A 431 -14.78 24.55 12.24
C ALA A 431 -14.19 23.18 11.90
N LEU A 432 -13.04 23.20 11.23
CA LEU A 432 -12.32 22.03 10.78
C LEU A 432 -11.14 21.71 11.71
N ILE A 433 -10.90 20.44 11.97
CA ILE A 433 -9.71 19.95 12.66
C ILE A 433 -8.89 19.13 11.66
N GLN A 434 -7.69 19.61 11.32
CA GLN A 434 -6.73 18.95 10.45
C GLN A 434 -5.54 18.48 11.29
N PRO A 435 -5.35 17.17 11.48
CA PRO A 435 -4.13 16.65 12.09
C PRO A 435 -2.93 16.95 11.19
N ASP A 436 -1.85 17.47 11.78
CA ASP A 436 -0.54 17.52 11.13
C ASP A 436 0.19 16.20 11.41
N ILE A 437 -0.14 15.19 10.60
CA ILE A 437 0.35 13.82 10.78
C ILE A 437 1.88 13.74 10.66
N LEU A 438 2.50 14.50 9.76
CA LEU A 438 3.96 14.48 9.63
C LEU A 438 4.63 15.04 10.87
N SER A 439 4.16 16.16 11.43
CA SER A 439 4.72 16.66 12.69
C SER A 439 4.60 15.64 13.83
N ILE A 440 3.46 14.95 13.94
CA ILE A 440 3.25 13.90 14.95
C ILE A 440 4.20 12.72 14.72
N HIS A 441 4.36 12.31 13.47
CA HIS A 441 5.19 11.16 13.08
C HIS A 441 6.69 11.42 13.24
N TYR A 442 7.13 12.68 13.17
CA TYR A 442 8.53 13.10 13.34
C TYR A 442 8.80 13.76 14.70
N ASP A 443 7.87 13.68 15.66
CA ASP A 443 8.06 14.21 17.02
C ASP A 443 9.01 13.30 17.82
N GLN A 444 10.15 13.85 18.24
CA GLN A 444 11.15 13.18 19.06
C GLN A 444 10.59 12.66 20.39
N ASN A 445 9.64 13.39 21.00
CA ASN A 445 9.07 13.01 22.30
C ASN A 445 8.14 11.80 22.17
N LEU A 446 7.52 11.61 21.00
CA LEU A 446 6.63 10.48 20.72
C LEU A 446 7.39 9.28 20.17
N TRP A 447 8.44 9.50 19.37
CA TRP A 447 9.10 8.45 18.59
C TRP A 447 10.52 8.09 19.03
N GLY A 448 11.10 8.81 19.99
CA GLY A 448 12.38 8.47 20.61
C GLY A 448 12.40 7.11 21.33
N PRO A 449 13.58 6.63 21.76
CA PRO A 449 14.84 7.36 21.88
C PRO A 449 15.61 7.57 20.57
N GLU A 450 15.38 6.74 19.54
CA GLU A 450 16.01 6.88 18.24
C GLU A 450 15.51 8.13 17.50
N ASP A 451 16.35 8.70 16.64
CA ASP A 451 15.97 9.85 15.81
C ASP A 451 14.74 9.48 14.92
N PRO A 452 13.63 10.24 14.96
CA PRO A 452 12.45 10.02 14.10
C PRO A 452 12.74 10.12 12.60
N TYR A 453 13.87 10.70 12.18
CA TYR A 453 14.30 10.74 10.78
C TYR A 453 15.01 9.46 10.34
N GLU A 454 15.49 8.63 11.27
CA GLU A 454 16.09 7.34 10.95
C GLU A 454 15.00 6.26 10.76
N PHE A 455 15.18 5.44 9.73
CA PHE A 455 14.30 4.32 9.44
C PHE A 455 14.60 3.14 10.38
N VAL A 456 13.75 2.96 11.41
CA VAL A 456 13.94 1.92 12.44
C VAL A 456 12.64 1.16 12.66
N PRO A 457 12.39 0.03 11.96
CA PRO A 457 11.17 -0.77 12.13
C PRO A 457 10.90 -1.17 13.57
N GLU A 458 11.93 -1.58 14.31
CA GLU A 458 11.85 -2.07 15.68
C GLU A 458 11.27 -1.05 16.66
N ARG A 459 11.26 0.26 16.31
CA ARG A 459 10.64 1.28 17.15
C ARG A 459 9.17 0.97 17.40
N HIS A 460 8.48 0.26 16.49
CA HIS A 460 7.08 -0.12 16.64
C HIS A 460 6.79 -1.16 17.74
N TYR A 461 7.80 -1.75 18.39
CA TYR A 461 7.60 -2.53 19.61
C TYR A 461 7.13 -1.68 20.79
N ALA A 462 7.56 -0.42 20.87
CA ALA A 462 7.23 0.42 22.00
C ALA A 462 5.75 0.84 21.96
N LYS A 463 5.05 0.67 23.09
CA LYS A 463 3.68 1.15 23.27
C LYS A 463 3.70 2.67 23.34
N ARG A 464 2.94 3.32 22.45
CA ARG A 464 2.84 4.79 22.35
C ARG A 464 1.42 5.27 22.58
N HIS A 465 1.30 6.58 22.68
CA HIS A 465 0.00 7.25 22.68
C HIS A 465 -0.82 6.88 21.45
N LEU A 466 -2.14 6.74 21.60
CA LEU A 466 -3.04 6.25 20.53
C LEU A 466 -3.03 7.13 19.27
N MET A 467 -2.79 8.43 19.43
CA MET A 467 -2.70 9.38 18.32
C MET A 467 -1.28 9.53 17.76
N ALA A 468 -0.28 8.81 18.27
CA ALA A 468 1.09 8.93 17.77
C ALA A 468 1.25 8.41 16.34
N TYR A 469 0.45 7.40 15.95
CA TYR A 469 0.47 6.79 14.62
C TYR A 469 -0.89 6.94 13.95
N MET A 470 -0.98 7.77 12.91
CA MET A 470 -2.24 8.14 12.25
C MET A 470 -2.28 7.85 10.74
N SER A 471 -1.39 7.00 10.20
CA SER A 471 -1.38 6.65 8.76
C SER A 471 -2.68 6.00 8.28
N PHE A 472 -3.42 5.35 9.18
CA PHE A 472 -4.76 4.78 8.93
C PHE A 472 -5.88 5.59 9.59
N GLY A 473 -5.59 6.82 10.04
CA GLY A 473 -6.45 7.62 10.90
C GLY A 473 -6.60 7.00 12.30
N ALA A 474 -7.56 7.51 13.07
CA ALA A 474 -7.82 7.06 14.43
C ALA A 474 -9.31 7.03 14.79
N GLY A 475 -9.63 6.36 15.90
CA GLY A 475 -10.98 6.26 16.45
C GLY A 475 -11.96 5.49 15.57
N SER A 476 -13.26 5.70 15.78
CA SER A 476 -14.32 4.95 15.08
C SER A 476 -14.33 5.18 13.56
N ARG A 477 -13.71 6.27 13.08
CA ARG A 477 -13.52 6.59 11.66
C ARG A 477 -12.13 6.24 11.11
N GLY A 478 -11.37 5.40 11.81
CA GLY A 478 -10.16 4.78 11.26
C GLY A 478 -10.44 3.97 9.98
N CYS A 479 -9.37 3.69 9.24
CA CYS A 479 -9.43 2.93 7.98
C CYS A 479 -10.21 1.63 8.17
N LEU A 480 -11.19 1.40 7.30
CA LEU A 480 -11.97 0.15 7.32
C LEU A 480 -11.14 -1.04 6.84
N GLY A 481 -10.36 -0.82 5.78
CA GLY A 481 -9.61 -1.84 5.08
C GLY A 481 -8.22 -2.11 5.67
N ILE A 482 -7.90 -1.70 6.89
CA ILE A 482 -6.53 -1.85 7.42
C ILE A 482 -6.06 -3.31 7.39
N ARG A 483 -6.90 -4.28 7.77
CA ARG A 483 -6.53 -5.70 7.73
C ARG A 483 -6.36 -6.23 6.31
N PHE A 484 -7.21 -5.77 5.39
CA PHE A 484 -7.09 -6.11 3.96
C PHE A 484 -5.79 -5.54 3.39
N ALA A 485 -5.47 -4.29 3.70
CA ALA A 485 -4.25 -3.62 3.27
C ALA A 485 -2.99 -4.33 3.77
N PHE A 486 -2.93 -4.69 5.05
CA PHE A 486 -1.78 -5.43 5.58
C PHE A 486 -1.67 -6.83 4.95
N MET A 487 -2.78 -7.55 4.77
CA MET A 487 -2.77 -8.83 4.08
C MET A 487 -2.21 -8.69 2.66
N GLU A 488 -2.75 -7.78 1.84
CA GLU A 488 -2.31 -7.57 0.46
C GLU A 488 -0.84 -7.13 0.39
N LEU A 489 -0.43 -6.14 1.20
CA LEU A 489 0.96 -5.68 1.26
C LEU A 489 1.93 -6.82 1.61
N LYS A 490 1.62 -7.58 2.65
CA LYS A 490 2.48 -8.68 3.09
C LYS A 490 2.56 -9.80 2.06
N MET A 491 1.45 -10.19 1.44
CA MET A 491 1.46 -11.24 0.43
C MET A 491 2.34 -10.85 -0.77
N VAL A 492 2.18 -9.63 -1.28
CA VAL A 492 2.96 -9.13 -2.43
C VAL A 492 4.44 -9.01 -2.07
N LEU A 493 4.76 -8.40 -0.92
CA LEU A 493 6.14 -8.22 -0.48
C LEU A 493 6.82 -9.55 -0.17
N SER A 494 6.11 -10.51 0.41
CA SER A 494 6.67 -11.84 0.71
C SER A 494 6.98 -12.60 -0.57
N GLN A 495 6.08 -12.58 -1.57
CA GLN A 495 6.35 -13.20 -2.86
C GLN A 495 7.58 -12.57 -3.54
N LEU A 496 7.63 -11.23 -3.55
CA LEU A 496 8.74 -10.49 -4.12
C LEU A 496 10.05 -10.86 -3.41
N LEU A 497 10.07 -10.78 -2.08
CA LEU A 497 11.27 -10.99 -1.29
C LEU A 497 11.69 -12.45 -1.22
N HIS A 498 10.79 -13.41 -1.41
CA HIS A 498 11.14 -14.83 -1.47
C HIS A 498 11.94 -15.17 -2.74
N GLN A 499 11.60 -14.55 -3.87
CA GLN A 499 12.19 -14.86 -5.16
C GLN A 499 13.33 -13.91 -5.55
N TYR A 500 13.32 -12.69 -5.02
CA TYR A 500 14.11 -11.60 -5.56
C TYR A 500 14.88 -10.83 -4.49
N THR A 501 16.03 -10.31 -4.92
CA THR A 501 16.71 -9.19 -4.25
C THR A 501 16.44 -7.94 -5.07
N VAL A 502 15.91 -6.93 -4.41
CA VAL A 502 15.57 -5.64 -4.99
C VAL A 502 16.76 -4.71 -4.88
N LEU A 503 17.24 -4.23 -6.02
CA LEU A 503 18.36 -3.30 -6.10
C LEU A 503 17.90 -1.91 -6.54
N PRO A 504 18.58 -0.85 -6.08
CA PRO A 504 18.32 0.51 -6.54
C PRO A 504 18.61 0.66 -8.03
N GLY A 505 17.75 1.36 -8.77
CA GLY A 505 18.03 1.80 -10.13
C GLY A 505 18.85 3.09 -10.18
N GLU A 506 19.21 3.52 -11.39
CA GLU A 506 20.12 4.65 -11.64
C GLU A 506 19.60 5.98 -11.07
N ASP A 507 18.28 6.19 -11.10
CA ASP A 507 17.65 7.44 -10.68
C ASP A 507 17.39 7.54 -9.16
N ILE A 508 17.80 6.55 -8.36
CA ILE A 508 17.44 6.54 -6.92
C ILE A 508 18.06 7.70 -6.14
N GLU A 509 19.18 8.26 -6.63
CA GLU A 509 19.86 9.41 -6.04
C GLU A 509 18.99 10.68 -6.02
N LYS A 510 17.97 10.75 -6.88
CA LYS A 510 16.98 11.85 -6.88
C LYS A 510 16.07 11.83 -5.65
N GLY A 511 16.17 10.81 -4.81
CA GLY A 511 15.33 10.61 -3.62
C GLY A 511 13.91 10.18 -3.98
N PHE A 512 13.13 9.81 -2.96
CA PHE A 512 11.74 9.44 -3.15
C PHE A 512 10.91 10.71 -3.38
N GLN A 513 10.67 11.02 -4.66
CA GLN A 513 9.90 12.19 -5.07
C GLN A 513 8.41 11.90 -4.93
N HIS A 514 7.69 12.86 -4.33
CA HIS A 514 6.26 12.76 -4.09
C HIS A 514 5.48 13.88 -4.72
N ARG A 515 4.22 13.57 -5.00
CA ARG A 515 3.19 14.54 -5.28
C ARG A 515 2.06 14.36 -4.31
N GLU A 516 1.65 15.45 -3.66
CA GLU A 516 0.50 15.46 -2.79
C GLU A 516 -0.74 15.97 -3.53
N THR A 517 -1.80 15.16 -3.53
CA THR A 517 -3.13 15.55 -3.98
C THR A 517 -4.15 15.17 -2.90
N PHE A 518 -5.08 14.27 -3.21
CA PHE A 518 -5.85 13.60 -2.17
C PHE A 518 -4.99 12.60 -1.39
N LEU A 519 -4.05 11.94 -2.07
CA LEU A 519 -3.02 11.08 -1.51
C LEU A 519 -1.62 11.64 -1.79
N ILE A 520 -0.63 11.26 -0.98
CA ILE A 520 0.80 11.45 -1.23
C ILE A 520 1.29 10.27 -2.04
N GLN A 521 1.66 10.49 -3.31
CA GLN A 521 2.01 9.45 -4.29
C GLN A 521 3.44 9.62 -4.81
N PRO A 522 4.11 8.56 -5.29
CA PRO A 522 5.40 8.68 -5.96
C PRO A 522 5.27 9.32 -7.36
N ASP A 523 6.22 10.19 -7.72
CA ASP A 523 6.22 10.93 -9.00
C ASP A 523 6.71 10.11 -10.23
N ALA A 524 6.79 8.77 -10.09
CA ALA A 524 7.01 7.74 -11.13
C ALA A 524 8.40 7.13 -11.31
N VAL A 525 9.35 7.26 -10.37
CA VAL A 525 10.70 6.71 -10.57
C VAL A 525 11.11 5.76 -9.43
N LEU A 526 10.67 4.50 -9.54
CA LEU A 526 11.28 3.38 -8.84
C LEU A 526 11.71 2.37 -9.88
N THR A 527 12.85 2.68 -10.47
CA THR A 527 13.52 1.79 -11.38
C THR A 527 14.25 0.75 -10.55
N LEU A 528 13.96 -0.53 -10.75
CA LEU A 528 14.56 -1.60 -9.96
C LEU A 528 15.29 -2.57 -10.88
N SER A 529 16.39 -3.12 -10.36
CA SER A 529 16.97 -4.35 -10.89
C SER A 529 16.69 -5.47 -9.92
N VAL A 530 16.33 -6.62 -10.46
CA VAL A 530 15.93 -7.79 -9.70
C VAL A 530 16.84 -8.96 -10.10
N THR A 531 17.49 -9.60 -9.13
CA THR A 531 18.32 -10.78 -9.38
C THR A 531 17.71 -12.02 -8.74
N GLY A 532 16.98 -12.84 -9.50
CA GLY A 532 16.40 -14.10 -9.02
C GLY A 532 17.41 -15.26 -8.95
N ILE A 533 18.37 -15.32 -9.90
CA ILE A 533 19.30 -16.45 -10.03
C ILE A 533 20.30 -16.55 -8.84
N MET A 534 20.66 -15.41 -8.22
CA MET A 534 21.62 -15.42 -7.11
C MET A 534 21.03 -15.88 -5.78
N ARG A 535 19.71 -15.80 -5.55
CA ARG A 535 19.14 -16.15 -4.24
C ARG A 535 19.09 -17.65 -3.99
N ASN A 536 18.72 -18.45 -4.99
CA ASN A 536 18.74 -19.91 -4.86
C ASN A 536 20.17 -20.46 -4.72
N ILE A 537 21.15 -19.83 -5.37
CA ILE A 537 22.58 -20.15 -5.22
C ILE A 537 23.09 -19.72 -3.84
N SER A 538 22.74 -18.52 -3.36
CA SER A 538 23.09 -18.05 -2.01
C SER A 538 22.42 -18.88 -0.92
N ARG A 539 21.17 -19.32 -1.11
CA ARG A 539 20.48 -20.28 -0.23
C ARG A 539 21.21 -21.61 -0.18
N ALA A 540 21.60 -22.15 -1.34
CA ALA A 540 22.38 -23.38 -1.40
C ALA A 540 23.75 -23.22 -0.71
N PHE A 541 24.38 -22.04 -0.82
CA PHE A 541 25.65 -21.71 -0.17
C PHE A 541 25.51 -21.55 1.36
N ASP A 542 24.49 -20.83 1.83
CA ASP A 542 24.20 -20.65 3.26
C ASP A 542 23.77 -21.96 3.92
N LEU A 543 23.00 -22.82 3.23
CA LEU A 543 22.69 -24.17 3.70
C LEU A 543 23.95 -25.03 3.79
N THR A 544 24.85 -24.97 2.79
CA THR A 544 26.11 -25.71 2.85
C THR A 544 27.07 -25.20 3.92
N GLU A 545 27.07 -23.89 4.21
CA GLU A 545 27.83 -23.30 5.31
C GLU A 545 27.24 -23.66 6.69
N ARG A 546 25.91 -23.66 6.83
CA ARG A 546 25.21 -24.16 8.03
C ARG A 546 25.47 -25.66 8.26
N LEU A 547 25.39 -26.48 7.21
CA LEU A 547 25.75 -27.91 7.28
C LEU A 547 27.22 -28.11 7.65
N GLY A 548 28.12 -27.27 7.13
CA GLY A 548 29.53 -27.24 7.52
C GLY A 548 29.73 -26.91 9.01
N SER A 549 28.90 -26.04 9.58
CA SER A 549 28.93 -25.70 11.02
C SER A 549 28.28 -26.75 11.93
N LEU A 550 27.38 -27.58 11.39
CA LEU A 550 26.68 -28.68 12.10
C LEU A 550 27.46 -30.01 12.10
N SER A 551 28.60 -30.07 11.40
CA SER A 551 29.55 -31.21 11.33
C SER A 551 30.14 -31.69 12.67
N LEU A 552 29.63 -31.23 13.82
CA LEU A 552 30.05 -31.63 15.17
C LEU A 552 29.01 -32.45 15.94
N LYS A 553 27.84 -32.79 15.37
CA LYS A 553 26.84 -33.67 16.04
C LYS A 553 26.27 -34.70 15.07
N HIS A 554 26.55 -35.97 15.35
CA HIS A 554 26.55 -37.07 14.38
C HIS A 554 25.17 -37.72 14.07
N GLU A 555 24.03 -37.10 14.38
CA GLU A 555 22.72 -37.79 14.37
C GLU A 555 21.61 -37.18 13.47
N THR A 556 21.84 -36.08 12.75
CA THR A 556 20.82 -35.45 11.86
C THR A 556 21.15 -35.47 10.37
N TYR A 557 22.05 -36.36 9.92
CA TYR A 557 22.61 -36.35 8.56
C TYR A 557 21.68 -36.84 7.45
N THR A 558 20.60 -37.56 7.76
CA THR A 558 19.79 -38.25 6.74
C THR A 558 18.59 -37.42 6.27
N THR A 559 17.94 -36.65 7.14
CA THR A 559 16.74 -35.88 6.79
C THR A 559 17.05 -34.60 6.02
N GLU A 560 18.16 -33.93 6.33
CA GLU A 560 18.58 -32.68 5.66
C GLU A 560 19.25 -32.92 4.30
N MET A 561 19.84 -34.11 4.07
CA MET A 561 20.33 -34.49 2.74
C MET A 561 19.18 -34.70 1.75
N ASP A 562 18.05 -35.24 2.19
CA ASP A 562 16.87 -35.44 1.33
C ASP A 562 16.28 -34.10 0.86
N ASP A 563 16.32 -33.04 1.69
CA ASP A 563 15.94 -31.68 1.31
C ASP A 563 16.90 -31.07 0.28
N VAL A 564 18.21 -31.30 0.44
CA VAL A 564 19.23 -30.88 -0.55
C VAL A 564 19.04 -31.61 -1.88
N PHE A 565 18.77 -32.91 -1.85
CA PHE A 565 18.46 -33.70 -3.05
C PHE A 565 17.12 -33.30 -3.69
N GLY A 566 16.13 -32.94 -2.89
CA GLY A 566 14.85 -32.40 -3.35
C GLY A 566 15.00 -31.06 -4.09
N LEU A 567 15.77 -30.13 -3.51
CA LEU A 567 16.15 -28.85 -4.14
C LEU A 567 16.99 -29.04 -5.41
N LEU A 568 17.91 -29.99 -5.41
CA LEU A 568 18.70 -30.32 -6.61
C LEU A 568 17.83 -30.95 -7.71
N SER A 569 16.79 -31.71 -7.36
CA SER A 569 15.86 -32.31 -8.32
C SER A 569 14.92 -31.28 -8.96
N SER A 570 14.49 -30.24 -8.24
CA SER A 570 13.64 -29.17 -8.80
C SER A 570 14.40 -28.24 -9.76
N LEU A 571 15.71 -28.09 -9.55
CA LEU A 571 16.66 -27.41 -10.45
C LEU A 571 16.85 -28.12 -11.81
N VAL A 572 16.43 -29.38 -11.97
CA VAL A 572 16.63 -30.19 -13.18
C VAL A 572 15.62 -29.86 -14.31
N MET A 573 14.52 -29.15 -14.02
CA MET A 573 13.44 -28.98 -15.02
C MET A 573 13.50 -27.72 -15.89
N THR A 574 14.47 -26.81 -15.73
CA THR A 574 14.62 -25.65 -16.63
C THR A 574 15.92 -25.75 -17.44
N SER A 575 15.74 -25.93 -18.75
CA SER A 575 16.81 -26.24 -19.70
C SER A 575 17.84 -25.13 -19.86
N ARG A 576 19.12 -25.53 -20.01
CA ARG A 576 20.38 -24.80 -20.32
C ARG A 576 21.41 -24.66 -19.19
N SER A 577 21.14 -25.17 -17.99
CA SER A 577 22.09 -25.15 -16.85
C SER A 577 23.01 -26.36 -16.75
N LEU A 578 22.99 -27.29 -17.72
CA LEU A 578 23.75 -28.54 -17.66
C LEU A 578 25.26 -28.33 -17.50
N VAL A 579 25.81 -27.25 -18.09
CA VAL A 579 27.25 -26.94 -18.01
C VAL A 579 27.64 -26.40 -16.63
N ALA A 580 26.81 -25.54 -16.03
CA ALA A 580 27.04 -25.02 -14.68
C ALA A 580 26.83 -26.11 -13.61
N LEU A 581 25.86 -27.02 -13.84
CA LEU A 581 25.63 -28.20 -13.01
C LEU A 581 26.83 -29.15 -13.07
N VAL A 582 27.33 -29.45 -14.28
CA VAL A 582 28.52 -30.31 -14.44
C VAL A 582 29.73 -29.68 -13.76
N CYS A 583 29.99 -28.37 -13.95
CA CYS A 583 31.11 -27.67 -13.30
C CYS A 583 30.97 -27.60 -11.77
N SER A 584 29.78 -27.36 -11.24
CA SER A 584 29.53 -27.29 -9.80
C SER A 584 29.61 -28.67 -9.15
N LEU A 585 29.03 -29.71 -9.78
CA LEU A 585 29.14 -31.09 -9.32
C LEU A 585 30.57 -31.61 -9.40
N THR A 586 31.34 -31.28 -10.46
CA THR A 586 32.77 -31.64 -10.51
C THR A 586 33.56 -30.93 -9.42
N PHE A 587 33.31 -29.64 -9.17
CA PHE A 587 33.99 -28.91 -8.11
C PHE A 587 33.68 -29.48 -6.71
N ILE A 588 32.41 -29.80 -6.44
CA ILE A 588 31.99 -30.42 -5.18
C ILE A 588 32.59 -31.83 -5.03
N LEU A 589 32.55 -32.67 -6.06
CA LEU A 589 33.20 -33.98 -6.06
C LEU A 589 34.71 -33.87 -5.83
N ILE A 590 35.37 -32.87 -6.42
CA ILE A 590 36.80 -32.61 -6.21
C ILE A 590 37.08 -32.20 -4.77
N VAL A 591 36.30 -31.27 -4.19
CA VAL A 591 36.47 -30.82 -2.80
C VAL A 591 36.17 -31.95 -1.82
N VAL A 592 35.12 -32.74 -2.05
CA VAL A 592 34.79 -33.92 -1.22
C VAL A 592 35.89 -34.98 -1.32
N THR A 593 36.43 -35.23 -2.51
CA THR A 593 37.54 -36.19 -2.69
C THR A 593 38.83 -35.70 -2.02
N ILE A 594 39.12 -34.39 -2.08
CA ILE A 594 40.26 -33.78 -1.37
C ILE A 594 40.05 -33.89 0.14
N MET A 595 38.86 -33.56 0.63
CA MET A 595 38.52 -33.62 2.05
C MET A 595 38.64 -35.05 2.57
N ILE A 596 38.03 -36.04 1.90
CA ILE A 596 38.11 -37.47 2.27
C ILE A 596 39.56 -37.96 2.25
N ASN A 597 40.36 -37.59 1.25
CA ASN A 597 41.76 -38.01 1.19
C ASN A 597 42.62 -37.34 2.27
N VAL A 598 42.30 -36.10 2.67
CA VAL A 598 42.99 -35.40 3.76
C VAL A 598 42.58 -35.98 5.12
N THR A 599 41.30 -36.28 5.36
CA THR A 599 40.87 -36.96 6.60
C THR A 599 41.38 -38.38 6.70
N CYS A 600 41.32 -39.18 5.62
CA CYS A 600 41.90 -40.53 5.60
C CYS A 600 43.42 -40.50 5.78
N GLY A 601 44.12 -39.53 5.20
CA GLY A 601 45.56 -39.32 5.39
C GLY A 601 45.91 -38.94 6.83
N CYS A 602 45.16 -38.02 7.43
CA CYS A 602 45.33 -37.62 8.83
C CYS A 602 44.99 -38.75 9.82
N GLN A 603 44.00 -39.59 9.51
CA GLN A 603 43.57 -40.71 10.34
C GLN A 603 44.55 -41.89 10.27
N ALA A 604 45.16 -42.12 9.10
CA ALA A 604 46.27 -43.06 8.95
C ALA A 604 47.53 -42.59 9.71
N ILE A 605 47.86 -41.29 9.65
CA ILE A 605 48.97 -40.70 10.42
C ILE A 605 48.69 -40.77 11.92
N TYR A 606 47.45 -40.53 12.35
CA TYR A 606 47.06 -40.62 13.76
C TYR A 606 47.10 -42.06 14.30
N GLN A 607 46.66 -43.06 13.52
CA GLN A 607 46.79 -44.48 13.91
C GLN A 607 48.25 -44.93 13.99
N ILE A 608 49.12 -44.45 13.10
CA ILE A 608 50.55 -44.79 13.11
C ILE A 608 51.28 -44.13 14.29
N ILE A 609 50.84 -42.96 14.75
CA ILE A 609 51.39 -42.29 15.95
C ILE A 609 50.82 -42.90 17.25
N SER A 610 49.58 -43.42 17.21
CA SER A 610 48.88 -44.06 18.31
C SER A 610 49.41 -45.47 18.62
N ASP A 611 49.75 -46.26 17.60
CA ASP A 611 50.33 -47.60 17.75
C ASP A 611 51.85 -47.51 17.96
N GLY A 612 52.24 -46.83 19.04
CA GLY A 612 53.58 -46.90 19.57
C GLY A 612 53.81 -48.25 20.23
N ASN A 613 54.30 -49.24 19.47
CA ASN A 613 55.02 -50.35 20.08
C ASN A 613 56.22 -50.81 19.26
N ASP A 614 57.32 -50.93 19.98
CA ASP A 614 58.68 -51.19 19.51
C ASP A 614 58.78 -52.48 18.69
N GLN A 615 59.27 -52.36 17.45
CA GLN A 615 60.29 -53.21 16.81
C GLN A 615 60.19 -53.06 15.28
N PHE A 616 60.98 -52.16 14.68
CA PHE A 616 61.75 -52.44 13.46
C PHE A 616 62.61 -51.21 13.10
N CYS A 617 63.93 -51.43 13.08
CA CYS A 617 64.94 -50.47 12.65
C CYS A 617 64.78 -50.05 11.18
N SER A 618 64.91 -48.76 10.87
CA SER A 618 66.06 -48.20 10.14
C SER A 618 65.72 -46.81 9.57
N PHE A 619 66.71 -45.90 9.59
CA PHE A 619 66.67 -44.59 8.92
C PHE A 619 66.25 -44.66 7.44
N ARG A 620 66.34 -45.86 6.83
CA ARG A 620 65.91 -46.18 5.45
C ARG A 620 64.39 -46.26 5.30
N GLY A 621 63.64 -46.69 6.31
CA GLY A 621 62.18 -46.80 6.27
C GLY A 621 61.48 -45.44 6.37
N PHE A 622 62.01 -44.55 7.21
CA PHE A 622 61.54 -43.16 7.35
C PHE A 622 61.80 -42.34 6.08
N LEU A 623 62.97 -42.50 5.44
CA LEU A 623 63.27 -41.87 4.15
C LEU A 623 62.41 -42.42 3.01
N LEU A 624 62.09 -43.72 3.00
CA LEU A 624 61.20 -44.30 1.99
C LEU A 624 59.75 -43.81 2.14
N HIS A 625 59.28 -43.60 3.38
CA HIS A 625 57.94 -43.08 3.66
C HIS A 625 57.83 -41.56 3.44
N ALA A 626 58.88 -40.79 3.74
CA ALA A 626 58.96 -39.39 3.37
C ALA A 626 59.03 -39.20 1.85
N ALA A 627 59.74 -40.09 1.15
CA ALA A 627 59.82 -40.09 -0.31
C ALA A 627 58.49 -40.47 -0.97
N THR A 628 57.74 -41.45 -0.45
CA THR A 628 56.39 -41.78 -0.96
C THR A 628 55.39 -40.67 -0.66
N GLY A 629 55.46 -40.04 0.51
CA GLY A 629 54.65 -38.85 0.84
C GLY A 629 54.94 -37.65 -0.07
N LEU A 630 56.21 -37.37 -0.34
CA LEU A 630 56.59 -36.34 -1.32
C LEU A 630 56.17 -36.74 -2.75
N LEU A 631 56.32 -38.01 -3.16
CA LEU A 631 55.89 -38.46 -4.49
C LEU A 631 54.37 -38.27 -4.67
N TYR A 632 53.59 -38.60 -3.63
CA TYR A 632 52.14 -38.45 -3.62
C TYR A 632 51.74 -36.97 -3.67
N HIS A 633 52.40 -36.13 -2.88
CA HIS A 633 52.18 -34.68 -2.91
C HIS A 633 52.57 -34.07 -4.27
N THR A 634 53.65 -34.55 -4.90
CA THR A 634 54.11 -34.06 -6.20
C THR A 634 53.17 -34.51 -7.31
N LEU A 635 52.68 -35.76 -7.28
CA LEU A 635 51.67 -36.30 -8.20
C LEU A 635 50.32 -35.58 -8.05
N CYS A 636 49.89 -35.28 -6.83
CA CYS A 636 48.69 -34.47 -6.57
C CYS A 636 48.84 -33.05 -7.12
N VAL A 637 49.99 -32.39 -6.94
CA VAL A 637 50.25 -31.04 -7.47
C VAL A 637 50.35 -31.03 -9.00
N GLN A 638 50.92 -32.08 -9.61
CA GLN A 638 50.95 -32.24 -11.07
C GLN A 638 49.56 -32.51 -11.65
N ALA A 639 48.75 -33.36 -10.99
CA ALA A 639 47.36 -33.57 -11.37
C ALA A 639 46.54 -32.28 -11.26
N LEU A 640 46.75 -31.49 -10.18
CA LEU A 640 46.09 -30.20 -9.99
C LEU A 640 46.49 -29.19 -11.08
N ARG A 641 47.78 -29.12 -11.44
CA ARG A 641 48.24 -28.23 -12.54
C ARG A 641 47.67 -28.64 -13.89
N SER A 642 47.64 -29.94 -14.20
CA SER A 642 47.02 -30.43 -15.43
C SER A 642 45.51 -30.16 -15.47
N LEU A 643 44.82 -30.28 -14.33
CA LEU A 643 43.40 -29.97 -14.22
C LEU A 643 43.11 -28.47 -14.38
N ILE A 644 43.92 -27.60 -13.78
CA ILE A 644 43.81 -26.14 -13.93
C ILE A 644 44.01 -25.73 -15.39
N VAL A 645 44.95 -26.35 -16.11
CA VAL A 645 45.16 -26.10 -17.54
C VAL A 645 43.95 -26.54 -18.37
N VAL A 646 43.31 -27.67 -18.05
CA VAL A 646 42.09 -28.14 -18.72
C VAL A 646 40.90 -27.22 -18.44
N VAL A 647 40.74 -26.75 -17.20
CA VAL A 647 39.66 -25.81 -16.82
C VAL A 647 39.86 -24.45 -17.49
N PHE A 648 41.08 -23.90 -17.51
CA PHE A 648 41.38 -22.64 -18.20
C PHE A 648 41.27 -22.77 -19.73
N SER A 649 41.61 -23.93 -20.31
CA SER A 649 41.40 -24.23 -21.72
C SER A 649 39.90 -24.28 -22.05
N ALA A 650 39.09 -24.94 -21.23
CA ALA A 650 37.63 -24.99 -21.40
C ALA A 650 36.99 -23.60 -21.24
N GLN A 651 37.49 -22.77 -20.33
CA GLN A 651 37.05 -21.39 -20.14
C GLN A 651 37.42 -20.48 -21.32
N ARG A 652 38.60 -20.68 -21.94
CA ARG A 652 39.01 -19.98 -23.18
C ARG A 652 38.18 -20.41 -24.39
N SER A 653 37.87 -21.70 -24.52
CA SER A 653 36.99 -22.23 -25.57
C SER A 653 35.54 -21.73 -25.40
N LEU A 654 35.06 -21.53 -24.17
CA LEU A 654 33.77 -20.89 -23.89
C LEU A 654 33.77 -19.40 -24.26
N GLN A 655 34.86 -18.66 -24.01
CA GLN A 655 34.96 -17.25 -24.42
C GLN A 655 34.99 -17.08 -25.94
N SER A 656 35.54 -18.04 -26.70
CA SER A 656 35.48 -18.01 -28.17
C SER A 656 34.11 -18.40 -28.77
N LEU A 657 33.22 -18.98 -27.96
CA LEU A 657 31.84 -19.32 -28.34
C LEU A 657 30.81 -18.24 -27.92
N LEU A 658 31.26 -17.21 -27.18
CA LEU A 658 30.44 -16.11 -26.63
C LEU A 658 30.77 -14.74 -27.26
N TRP A 659 31.45 -14.72 -28.42
CA TRP A 659 31.60 -13.55 -29.29
C TRP A 659 30.87 -13.75 -30.62
#